data_AF-A0AAD5WYM4-F1
#
_entry.id   AF-A0AAD5WYM4-F1
#
_cell.length_a   1.000
_cell.length_b   1.000
_cell.length_c   1.000
_cell.angle_alpha   90.00
_cell.angle_beta   90.00
_cell.angle_gamma   90.00
#
_symmetry.space_group_name_H-M   'P 1'
#
loop_
_entity.id
_entity.type
_entity.pdbx_description
1 polymer ?
#
loop_
_entity_poly.entity_id
_entity_poly.type
_entity_poly.pdbx_seq_one_letter_code
_entity_poly.pdbx_strand_id
1 'polypeptide(L)'
;MSPEMLHGECISIGMVREAEIARHLGYLNEVAVGRLVRCLQAYGLPVSLDDKKVKQLAPHKHCPVDRLLDIMKVDKKNQGNQKRIVMLAGIGKTYEPKASDIADDVIRLILAPAQKVIAPKQKIDVKLNVPGSKSISNRALVMAALGEGTCRLHGLLHSDDVQFMLDALHKLVGITFQWENNGEILVLNGGGGKLRVPNSELYLGNAGTASRFLTSVCALIPQPGPGGKGTTLTGNPRMKQRPIGPLVTALRTNGVSVDYLENEGTFPLYITPNGSGLPGGNIKLSASVSSQYVSSILISAPYAAKPVTLDLSGEHVISQPYIDMTIAMMESFGINVKRIPGTNCYEIPTGVYKNPENYIVEADASSATYPLAYAAITGSRVTVTNIGSKSLQGDAQFAVKVIGAMGAKVEQTEISTTVIGPEVLKPIPSIDMETMTDAFLTASVLAAVANGGDGKNATQIYGIANQRVKECNRIAAMVEQLAKFGVEAIDQPDGIEVRGIDRSKLKSPEGGVYCYDDHRIAMSFSILGCAMPEGKEAVVTEKKCVEKTWPGWWDTLRNVLKADLEGVDIEAPEAKLHGKGGTKKEVAVEESAGSGEQVLDDGTVVLVGMRGAGKTHAGRTISKVLGRELVDMDEYLEKALQTTIPEFISTKGWEEFRKEETRFLSEVLEKHPKGAVVACGGGIVETESAREVLKGWWGQGKGYVVHVKRDISEVREYLKDDTTRPMYGQDMMDVWARRKDWYREVSSHEFVVLTSAGVGAPVTQESWAAVDRDLIRFVKTITTKKWGRSGLPGGVPAPPASSFFVSLTYPDVSEGLNDLEKITEGSDAVELRVDLLAGFTEEYVGKQVALLRRYTDLPIVYTVRTQSQCGKFDDAAHEQRLTLLEAGLRWGCEYVDIEVTGPLEKVGKLVKRKGSSFIIGSYHDATGTAVWEESGHGSSLIGNSDSTQVATRFRDKVVELTPYSDIIKVIGKANKLEDNFALHRFVNKTAPSLLTTPGSKSSKPIIAVNMSKIGQ
;
A
#
# COMPACT_ATOMS: atom_id res chain seq x y z
N MET A 1 -4.10 10.92 -33.60
CA MET A 1 -3.94 10.65 -32.16
C MET A 1 -4.90 9.53 -31.78
N SER A 2 -4.41 8.41 -31.28
CA SER A 2 -5.21 7.51 -30.46
C SER A 2 -5.25 8.09 -29.03
N PRO A 3 -6.43 8.33 -28.45
CA PRO A 3 -6.53 8.84 -27.08
C PRO A 3 -5.98 7.80 -26.08
N GLU A 4 -5.38 8.26 -24.98
CA GLU A 4 -4.86 7.42 -23.88
C GLU A 4 -5.95 6.50 -23.31
N MET A 5 -7.17 7.03 -23.23
CA MET A 5 -8.37 6.31 -22.81
C MET A 5 -9.36 6.30 -23.96
N LEU A 6 -9.88 5.13 -24.29
CA LEU A 6 -10.88 4.99 -25.34
C LEU A 6 -12.27 5.42 -24.84
N HIS A 7 -13.13 5.79 -25.78
CA HIS A 7 -14.47 6.27 -25.45
C HIS A 7 -15.28 5.26 -24.61
N GLY A 8 -15.26 3.98 -24.97
CA GLY A 8 -15.98 2.94 -24.24
C GLY A 8 -15.48 2.74 -22.80
N GLU A 9 -14.19 2.98 -22.55
CA GLU A 9 -13.59 2.91 -21.21
C GLU A 9 -14.01 4.10 -20.34
N CYS A 10 -14.18 5.28 -20.93
CA CYS A 10 -14.76 6.43 -20.24
C CYS A 10 -16.26 6.23 -19.98
N ILE A 11 -17.01 5.65 -20.94
CA ILE A 11 -18.43 5.35 -20.79
C ILE A 11 -18.66 4.41 -19.60
N SER A 12 -17.88 3.33 -19.47
CA SER A 12 -18.08 2.37 -18.38
C SER A 12 -17.92 2.99 -17.00
N ILE A 13 -16.96 3.90 -16.83
CA ILE A 13 -16.80 4.67 -15.59
C ILE A 13 -18.00 5.61 -15.38
N GLY A 14 -18.40 6.33 -16.43
CA GLY A 14 -19.57 7.23 -16.39
C GLY A 14 -20.86 6.52 -16.01
N MET A 15 -21.14 5.36 -16.60
CA MET A 15 -22.32 4.54 -16.30
C MET A 15 -22.42 4.17 -14.82
N VAL A 16 -21.29 3.84 -14.19
CA VAL A 16 -21.24 3.54 -12.75
C VAL A 16 -21.56 4.79 -11.92
N ARG A 17 -20.99 5.94 -12.28
CA ARG A 17 -21.27 7.22 -11.58
C ARG A 17 -22.73 7.65 -11.73
N GLU A 18 -23.32 7.52 -12.92
CA GLU A 18 -24.73 7.83 -13.15
C GLU A 18 -25.66 6.88 -12.37
N ALA A 19 -25.29 5.58 -12.29
CA ALA A 19 -26.02 4.61 -11.47
C ALA A 19 -25.92 4.91 -9.96
N GLU A 20 -24.73 5.31 -9.47
CA GLU A 20 -24.53 5.75 -8.09
C GLU A 20 -25.35 7.03 -7.77
N ILE A 21 -25.48 7.97 -8.72
CA ILE A 21 -26.37 9.13 -8.59
C ILE A 21 -27.84 8.68 -8.50
N ALA A 22 -28.26 7.73 -9.35
CA ALA A 22 -29.62 7.16 -9.30
C ALA A 22 -29.93 6.44 -8.00
N ARG A 23 -28.96 5.74 -7.44
CA ARG A 23 -29.07 5.13 -6.12
C ARG A 23 -29.17 6.20 -5.03
N HIS A 24 -28.30 7.20 -5.07
CA HIS A 24 -28.31 8.29 -4.10
C HIS A 24 -29.65 9.03 -4.06
N LEU A 25 -30.31 9.20 -5.20
CA LEU A 25 -31.62 9.84 -5.28
C LEU A 25 -32.80 8.90 -4.99
N GLY A 26 -32.54 7.62 -4.69
CA GLY A 26 -33.56 6.63 -4.35
C GLY A 26 -34.31 6.05 -5.55
N TYR A 27 -33.81 6.26 -6.77
CA TYR A 27 -34.43 5.73 -7.99
C TYR A 27 -33.89 4.36 -8.39
N LEU A 28 -32.69 3.99 -7.93
CA LEU A 28 -32.06 2.71 -8.21
C LEU A 28 -31.69 2.00 -6.90
N ASN A 29 -31.87 0.68 -6.84
CA ASN A 29 -31.39 -0.09 -5.70
C ASN A 29 -29.88 -0.39 -5.80
N GLU A 30 -29.23 -0.62 -4.66
CA GLU A 30 -27.78 -0.95 -4.60
C GLU A 30 -27.44 -2.20 -5.42
N VAL A 31 -28.37 -3.17 -5.44
CA VAL A 31 -28.18 -4.43 -6.15
C VAL A 31 -27.95 -4.22 -7.65
N ALA A 32 -28.70 -3.29 -8.26
CA ALA A 32 -28.54 -2.96 -9.67
C ALA A 32 -27.22 -2.23 -9.95
N VAL A 33 -26.77 -1.33 -9.06
CA VAL A 33 -25.45 -0.68 -9.18
C VAL A 33 -24.33 -1.73 -9.18
N GLY A 34 -24.31 -2.60 -8.17
CA GLY A 34 -23.33 -3.68 -8.09
C GLY A 34 -23.38 -4.63 -9.31
N ARG A 35 -24.59 -4.96 -9.80
CA ARG A 35 -24.75 -5.80 -11.00
C ARG A 35 -24.21 -5.14 -12.26
N LEU A 36 -24.40 -3.83 -12.41
CA LEU A 36 -23.84 -3.05 -13.52
C LEU A 36 -22.31 -3.04 -13.48
N VAL A 37 -21.72 -2.74 -12.32
CA VAL A 37 -20.26 -2.74 -12.10
C VAL A 37 -19.66 -4.09 -12.50
N ARG A 38 -20.23 -5.19 -12.01
CA ARG A 38 -19.75 -6.55 -12.31
C ARG A 38 -19.86 -6.90 -13.78
N CYS A 39 -20.95 -6.49 -14.44
CA CYS A 39 -21.12 -6.69 -15.87
C CYS A 39 -19.97 -6.01 -16.64
N LEU A 40 -19.69 -4.74 -16.36
CA LEU A 40 -18.62 -3.99 -17.03
C LEU A 40 -17.24 -4.63 -16.79
N GLN A 41 -16.94 -5.03 -15.55
CA GLN A 41 -15.69 -5.70 -15.20
C GLN A 41 -15.53 -7.04 -15.93
N ALA A 42 -16.61 -7.83 -16.08
CA ALA A 42 -16.57 -9.10 -16.80
C ALA A 42 -16.18 -8.94 -18.29
N TYR A 43 -16.43 -7.76 -18.88
CA TYR A 43 -15.99 -7.39 -20.23
C TYR A 43 -14.64 -6.66 -20.25
N GLY A 44 -13.90 -6.61 -19.14
CA GLY A 44 -12.58 -5.97 -19.06
C GLY A 44 -12.61 -4.45 -19.15
N LEU A 45 -13.76 -3.83 -18.86
CA LEU A 45 -13.94 -2.38 -18.84
C LEU A 45 -13.66 -1.81 -17.44
N PRO A 46 -13.02 -0.63 -17.35
CA PRO A 46 -12.77 0.01 -16.06
C PRO A 46 -14.07 0.59 -15.48
N VAL A 47 -14.22 0.50 -14.17
CA VAL A 47 -15.42 0.97 -13.44
C VAL A 47 -15.13 2.16 -12.51
N SER A 48 -13.87 2.55 -12.40
CA SER A 48 -13.42 3.71 -11.62
C SER A 48 -12.20 4.33 -12.28
N LEU A 49 -11.94 5.61 -11.99
CA LEU A 49 -10.68 6.28 -12.33
C LEU A 49 -9.48 5.65 -11.58
N ASP A 50 -9.75 4.99 -10.44
CA ASP A 50 -8.75 4.29 -9.65
C ASP A 50 -8.38 2.90 -10.17
N ASP A 51 -9.07 2.43 -11.20
CA ASP A 51 -8.83 1.12 -11.79
C ASP A 51 -7.39 1.00 -12.28
N LYS A 52 -6.76 -0.16 -12.06
CA LYS A 52 -5.38 -0.43 -12.48
C LYS A 52 -5.17 -0.16 -13.96
N LYS A 53 -6.15 -0.49 -14.81
CA LYS A 53 -6.08 -0.25 -16.25
C LYS A 53 -6.06 1.25 -16.56
N VAL A 54 -6.90 2.04 -15.90
CA VAL A 54 -6.92 3.50 -16.04
C VAL A 54 -5.61 4.11 -15.56
N LYS A 55 -5.12 3.69 -14.39
CA LYS A 55 -3.83 4.14 -13.85
C LYS A 55 -2.63 3.73 -14.72
N GLN A 56 -2.75 2.66 -15.51
CA GLN A 56 -1.71 2.27 -16.47
C GLN A 56 -1.78 3.06 -17.78
N LEU A 57 -2.98 3.33 -18.28
CA LEU A 57 -3.21 4.05 -19.54
C LEU A 57 -3.04 5.58 -19.39
N ALA A 58 -3.46 6.13 -18.25
CA ALA A 58 -3.42 7.55 -17.93
C ALA A 58 -2.86 7.84 -16.51
N PRO A 59 -1.62 7.38 -16.17
CA PRO A 59 -1.04 7.48 -14.82
C PRO A 59 -0.90 8.90 -14.25
N HIS A 60 -0.95 9.94 -15.08
CA HIS A 60 -0.75 11.34 -14.69
C HIS A 60 -2.02 12.16 -14.71
N LYS A 61 -3.14 11.55 -15.12
CA LYS A 61 -4.37 12.27 -15.38
C LYS A 61 -5.24 12.27 -14.13
N HIS A 62 -5.14 13.36 -13.37
CA HIS A 62 -6.13 13.69 -12.35
C HIS A 62 -7.36 14.31 -13.02
N CYS A 63 -8.57 13.93 -12.60
CA CYS A 63 -9.82 14.49 -13.08
C CYS A 63 -10.52 15.23 -11.93
N PRO A 64 -10.13 16.48 -11.61
CA PRO A 64 -10.74 17.22 -10.52
C PRO A 64 -12.26 17.33 -10.71
N VAL A 65 -13.01 17.21 -9.63
CA VAL A 65 -14.48 17.25 -9.68
C VAL A 65 -14.98 18.57 -10.26
N ASP A 66 -14.34 19.68 -9.89
CA ASP A 66 -14.64 21.01 -10.44
C ASP A 66 -14.47 21.05 -11.96
N ARG A 67 -13.39 20.43 -12.45
CA ARG A 67 -13.12 20.37 -13.88
C ARG A 67 -14.13 19.49 -14.60
N LEU A 68 -14.53 18.36 -14.01
CA LEU A 68 -15.58 17.50 -14.55
C LEU A 68 -16.91 18.24 -14.62
N LEU A 69 -17.33 18.93 -13.55
CA LEU A 69 -18.55 19.74 -13.54
C LEU A 69 -18.52 20.85 -14.58
N ASP A 70 -17.37 21.50 -14.78
CA ASP A 70 -17.18 22.51 -15.82
C ASP A 70 -17.33 21.93 -17.23
N ILE A 71 -16.74 20.76 -17.50
CA ILE A 71 -16.91 20.04 -18.76
C ILE A 71 -18.38 19.65 -18.96
N MET A 72 -19.05 19.20 -17.89
CA MET A 72 -20.46 18.84 -17.94
C MET A 72 -21.38 20.04 -18.22
N LYS A 73 -20.95 21.30 -18.06
CA LYS A 73 -21.77 22.48 -18.41
C LYS A 73 -22.13 22.52 -19.90
N VAL A 74 -21.23 22.04 -20.76
CA VAL A 74 -21.42 22.03 -22.22
C VAL A 74 -22.00 20.70 -22.75
N ASP A 75 -22.50 19.83 -21.87
CA ASP A 75 -23.20 18.62 -22.29
C ASP A 75 -24.49 18.99 -23.06
N LYS A 76 -24.69 18.37 -24.22
CA LYS A 76 -25.79 18.65 -25.15
C LYS A 76 -27.17 18.35 -24.58
N LYS A 77 -27.27 17.54 -23.52
CA LYS A 77 -28.53 17.20 -22.85
C LYS A 77 -29.03 18.34 -21.95
N ASN A 78 -28.16 19.25 -21.52
CA ASN A 78 -28.46 20.29 -20.55
C ASN A 78 -29.52 21.29 -21.05
N GLN A 79 -30.25 21.89 -20.11
CA GLN A 79 -31.17 22.99 -20.39
C GLN A 79 -30.70 24.24 -19.63
N GLY A 80 -30.06 25.16 -20.36
CA GLY A 80 -29.38 26.30 -19.74
C GLY A 80 -28.26 25.81 -18.80
N ASN A 81 -28.28 26.25 -17.54
CA ASN A 81 -27.31 25.84 -16.52
C ASN A 81 -27.68 24.53 -15.82
N GLN A 82 -28.84 23.93 -16.10
CA GLN A 82 -29.30 22.70 -15.46
C GLN A 82 -28.66 21.48 -16.12
N LYS A 83 -27.88 20.72 -15.35
CA LYS A 83 -27.22 19.49 -15.82
C LYS A 83 -28.23 18.36 -15.90
N ARG A 84 -28.22 17.60 -17.00
CA ARG A 84 -29.18 16.50 -17.23
C ARG A 84 -28.50 15.15 -17.45
N ILE A 85 -28.87 14.16 -16.64
CA ILE A 85 -28.25 12.81 -16.60
C ILE A 85 -29.32 11.74 -16.84
N VAL A 86 -28.96 10.64 -17.50
CA VAL A 86 -29.89 9.50 -17.68
C VAL A 86 -29.90 8.68 -16.40
N MET A 87 -31.08 8.51 -15.81
CA MET A 87 -31.24 7.86 -14.51
C MET A 87 -31.84 6.48 -14.68
N LEU A 88 -31.20 5.45 -14.12
CA LEU A 88 -31.73 4.09 -14.11
C LEU A 88 -32.77 3.93 -12.99
N ALA A 89 -33.85 3.20 -13.28
CA ALA A 89 -34.80 2.71 -12.27
C ALA A 89 -34.63 1.20 -11.99
N GLY A 90 -33.83 0.53 -12.81
CA GLY A 90 -33.51 -0.89 -12.71
C GLY A 90 -32.69 -1.32 -13.93
N ILE A 91 -32.15 -2.54 -13.92
CA ILE A 91 -31.46 -3.07 -15.10
C ILE A 91 -32.46 -3.22 -16.25
N GLY A 92 -32.23 -2.51 -17.35
CA GLY A 92 -33.13 -2.46 -18.51
C GLY A 92 -34.27 -1.44 -18.40
N LYS A 93 -34.28 -0.56 -17.38
CA LYS A 93 -35.32 0.47 -17.17
C LYS A 93 -34.73 1.81 -16.76
N THR A 94 -35.24 2.90 -17.31
CA THR A 94 -34.91 4.28 -16.88
C THR A 94 -36.01 4.85 -15.99
N TYR A 95 -35.66 5.81 -15.12
CA TYR A 95 -36.59 6.52 -14.25
C TYR A 95 -37.56 7.40 -15.06
N GLU A 96 -37.02 8.16 -16.01
CA GLU A 96 -37.78 8.89 -17.00
C GLU A 96 -37.43 8.38 -18.41
N PRO A 97 -38.30 8.54 -19.41
CA PRO A 97 -37.97 8.24 -20.81
C PRO A 97 -37.05 9.32 -21.45
N LYS A 98 -36.35 10.11 -20.62
CA LYS A 98 -35.46 11.22 -20.97
C LYS A 98 -34.42 11.41 -19.86
N ALA A 99 -33.42 12.27 -20.08
CA ALA A 99 -32.50 12.68 -19.00
C ALA A 99 -33.23 13.53 -17.95
N SER A 100 -32.88 13.38 -16.68
CA SER A 100 -33.46 14.08 -15.54
C SER A 100 -32.54 15.20 -15.07
N ASP A 101 -33.12 16.25 -14.48
CA ASP A 101 -32.36 17.39 -13.96
C ASP A 101 -31.69 17.00 -12.64
N ILE A 102 -30.36 17.14 -12.57
CA ILE A 102 -29.56 16.77 -11.39
C ILE A 102 -28.81 18.00 -10.88
N ALA A 103 -28.92 18.25 -9.57
CA ALA A 103 -28.21 19.33 -8.92
C ALA A 103 -26.69 19.07 -8.84
N ASP A 104 -25.90 20.13 -8.98
CA ASP A 104 -24.43 20.05 -9.02
C ASP A 104 -23.83 19.47 -7.74
N ASP A 105 -24.44 19.73 -6.60
CA ASP A 105 -24.02 19.20 -5.29
C ASP A 105 -24.19 17.68 -5.22
N VAL A 106 -25.24 17.12 -5.83
CA VAL A 106 -25.43 15.66 -5.94
C VAL A 106 -24.36 15.04 -6.82
N ILE A 107 -24.08 15.64 -7.99
CA ILE A 107 -23.03 15.14 -8.90
C ILE A 107 -21.67 15.20 -8.18
N ARG A 108 -21.35 16.33 -7.54
CA ARG A 108 -20.13 16.51 -6.75
C ARG A 108 -20.01 15.46 -5.66
N LEU A 109 -21.08 15.25 -4.90
CA LEU A 109 -21.10 14.29 -3.81
C LEU A 109 -20.69 12.90 -4.29
N ILE A 110 -21.16 12.48 -5.47
CA ILE A 110 -20.85 11.16 -6.03
C ILE A 110 -19.42 11.09 -6.60
N LEU A 111 -19.00 12.10 -7.37
CA LEU A 111 -17.68 12.10 -8.03
C LEU A 111 -16.51 12.28 -7.06
N ALA A 112 -16.72 12.97 -5.94
CA ALA A 112 -15.67 13.29 -4.99
C ALA A 112 -15.13 12.05 -4.25
N PRO A 113 -13.79 11.95 -4.08
CA PRO A 113 -13.15 10.86 -3.33
C PRO A 113 -13.31 10.99 -1.81
N ALA A 114 -13.46 12.20 -1.27
CA ALA A 114 -13.74 12.45 0.15
C ALA A 114 -15.18 12.87 0.41
N GLN A 115 -15.58 12.68 1.66
CA GLN A 115 -16.82 13.18 2.20
C GLN A 115 -16.57 14.14 3.37
N LYS A 116 -16.97 15.39 3.21
CA LYS A 116 -17.14 16.30 4.35
C LYS A 116 -18.49 16.03 5.01
N VAL A 117 -18.47 15.88 6.33
CA VAL A 117 -19.64 15.70 7.19
C VAL A 117 -19.88 16.99 7.97
N ILE A 118 -21.11 17.48 7.90
CA ILE A 118 -21.57 18.68 8.58
C ILE A 118 -22.59 18.25 9.64
N ALA A 119 -22.40 18.74 10.86
CA ALA A 119 -23.27 18.39 11.98
C ALA A 119 -24.73 18.80 11.71
N PRO A 120 -25.71 17.94 12.02
CA PRO A 120 -27.11 18.21 11.80
C PRO A 120 -27.59 19.36 12.71
N LYS A 121 -28.42 20.25 12.16
CA LYS A 121 -28.95 21.41 12.90
C LYS A 121 -30.13 21.10 13.81
N GLN A 122 -30.78 19.94 13.60
CA GLN A 122 -32.01 19.56 14.29
C GLN A 122 -31.98 18.08 14.66
N LYS A 123 -32.59 17.77 15.80
CA LYS A 123 -32.88 16.38 16.20
C LYS A 123 -33.96 15.81 15.28
N ILE A 124 -33.85 14.54 14.96
CA ILE A 124 -34.81 13.84 14.10
C ILE A 124 -35.44 12.63 14.78
N ASP A 125 -36.55 12.15 14.22
CA ASP A 125 -37.19 10.87 14.56
C ASP A 125 -37.40 10.07 13.28
N VAL A 126 -36.62 9.00 13.10
CA VAL A 126 -36.62 8.20 11.85
C VAL A 126 -36.55 6.71 12.10
N LYS A 127 -37.06 5.95 11.12
CA LYS A 127 -36.99 4.48 11.09
C LYS A 127 -36.28 4.03 9.82
N LEU A 128 -35.41 3.04 9.92
CA LEU A 128 -34.65 2.54 8.78
C LEU A 128 -34.30 1.05 8.91
N ASN A 129 -34.06 0.42 7.76
CA ASN A 129 -33.50 -0.92 7.68
C ASN A 129 -31.99 -0.85 7.51
N VAL A 130 -31.29 -1.81 8.10
CA VAL A 130 -29.85 -2.03 7.90
C VAL A 130 -29.65 -3.18 6.90
N PRO A 131 -28.62 -3.15 6.03
CA PRO A 131 -28.31 -4.26 5.13
C PRO A 131 -28.08 -5.59 5.85
N GLY A 132 -28.13 -6.70 5.11
CA GLY A 132 -27.90 -8.04 5.65
C GLY A 132 -26.51 -8.24 6.26
N SER A 133 -26.42 -9.10 7.26
CA SER A 133 -25.17 -9.44 7.93
C SER A 133 -24.23 -10.19 6.99
N LYS A 134 -23.00 -9.68 6.84
CA LYS A 134 -21.97 -10.35 6.03
C LYS A 134 -21.63 -11.73 6.58
N SER A 135 -21.58 -11.85 7.91
CA SER A 135 -21.22 -13.07 8.62
C SER A 135 -22.27 -14.17 8.43
N ILE A 136 -23.56 -13.80 8.45
CA ILE A 136 -24.67 -14.73 8.21
C ILE A 136 -24.79 -15.03 6.72
N SER A 137 -24.68 -14.01 5.85
CA SER A 137 -24.74 -14.18 4.38
C SER A 137 -23.77 -15.25 3.87
N ASN A 138 -22.49 -15.15 4.27
CA ASN A 138 -21.47 -16.11 3.83
C ASN A 138 -21.72 -17.53 4.36
N ARG A 139 -22.18 -17.67 5.62
CA ARG A 139 -22.52 -18.99 6.19
C ARG A 139 -23.72 -19.60 5.48
N ALA A 140 -24.77 -18.81 5.28
CA ALA A 140 -25.99 -19.25 4.62
C ALA A 140 -25.71 -19.68 3.17
N LEU A 141 -24.85 -18.96 2.45
CA LEU A 141 -24.42 -19.34 1.10
C LEU A 141 -23.70 -20.69 1.07
N VAL A 142 -22.73 -20.91 1.96
CA VAL A 142 -21.98 -22.18 1.99
C VAL A 142 -22.91 -23.33 2.39
N MET A 143 -23.73 -23.16 3.43
CA MET A 143 -24.69 -24.19 3.86
C MET A 143 -25.71 -24.51 2.77
N ALA A 144 -26.29 -23.49 2.13
CA ALA A 144 -27.25 -23.66 1.04
C ALA A 144 -26.61 -24.34 -0.18
N ALA A 145 -25.37 -23.97 -0.52
CA ALA A 145 -24.63 -24.58 -1.62
C ALA A 145 -24.31 -26.04 -1.37
N LEU A 146 -23.90 -26.38 -0.15
CA LEU A 146 -23.60 -27.76 0.22
C LEU A 146 -24.89 -28.59 0.44
N GLY A 147 -26.00 -27.97 0.81
CA GLY A 147 -27.25 -28.68 1.09
C GLY A 147 -27.96 -29.26 -0.12
N GLU A 148 -28.95 -30.10 0.15
CA GLU A 148 -29.86 -30.67 -0.84
C GLU A 148 -31.12 -29.83 -0.97
N GLY A 149 -31.58 -29.59 -2.20
CA GLY A 149 -32.79 -28.83 -2.50
C GLY A 149 -32.55 -27.35 -2.83
N THR A 150 -33.64 -26.62 -3.05
CA THR A 150 -33.64 -25.19 -3.39
C THR A 150 -33.85 -24.34 -2.14
N CYS A 151 -33.04 -23.29 -1.96
CA CYS A 151 -33.17 -22.30 -0.89
C CYS A 151 -33.35 -20.90 -1.49
N ARG A 152 -34.37 -20.16 -1.04
CA ARG A 152 -34.52 -18.72 -1.33
C ARG A 152 -33.91 -17.92 -0.18
N LEU A 153 -32.77 -17.29 -0.45
CA LEU A 153 -32.05 -16.44 0.49
C LEU A 153 -32.55 -14.99 0.36
N HIS A 154 -33.21 -14.51 1.41
CA HIS A 154 -33.74 -13.14 1.52
C HIS A 154 -32.79 -12.26 2.31
N GLY A 155 -32.67 -10.98 1.95
CA GLY A 155 -31.85 -10.02 2.70
C GLY A 155 -30.35 -10.27 2.62
N LEU A 156 -29.90 -11.03 1.62
CA LEU A 156 -28.49 -11.34 1.41
C LEU A 156 -27.69 -10.05 1.18
N LEU A 157 -26.50 -9.93 1.79
CA LEU A 157 -25.64 -8.79 1.56
C LEU A 157 -25.03 -8.83 0.15
N HIS A 158 -25.26 -7.78 -0.63
CA HIS A 158 -24.63 -7.61 -1.94
C HIS A 158 -23.27 -6.91 -1.82
N SER A 159 -22.27 -7.62 -1.31
CA SER A 159 -20.89 -7.15 -1.22
C SER A 159 -19.93 -8.01 -2.04
N ASP A 160 -18.73 -7.49 -2.27
CA ASP A 160 -17.64 -8.22 -2.93
C ASP A 160 -17.35 -9.56 -2.24
N ASP A 161 -17.29 -9.58 -0.90
CA ASP A 161 -17.04 -10.80 -0.11
C ASP A 161 -18.06 -11.91 -0.42
N VAL A 162 -19.35 -11.54 -0.49
CA VAL A 162 -20.44 -12.47 -0.78
C VAL A 162 -20.42 -12.91 -2.24
N GLN A 163 -20.08 -12.03 -3.17
CA GLN A 163 -19.96 -12.39 -4.58
C GLN A 163 -18.80 -13.36 -4.83
N PHE A 164 -17.61 -13.11 -4.28
CA PHE A 164 -16.47 -14.02 -4.40
C PHE A 164 -16.79 -15.41 -3.83
N MET A 165 -17.55 -15.46 -2.72
CA MET A 165 -18.07 -16.69 -2.15
C MET A 165 -19.01 -17.42 -3.12
N LEU A 166 -20.01 -16.73 -3.68
CA LEU A 166 -20.97 -17.30 -4.64
C LEU A 166 -20.30 -17.83 -5.91
N ASP A 167 -19.38 -17.06 -6.49
CA ASP A 167 -18.64 -17.44 -7.71
C ASP A 167 -17.76 -18.68 -7.47
N ALA A 168 -17.09 -18.74 -6.31
CA ALA A 168 -16.30 -19.90 -5.95
C ALA A 168 -17.16 -21.14 -5.72
N LEU A 169 -18.30 -21.01 -5.02
CA LEU A 169 -19.25 -22.10 -4.80
C LEU A 169 -19.85 -22.62 -6.12
N HIS A 170 -20.16 -21.73 -7.07
CA HIS A 170 -20.60 -22.13 -8.41
C HIS A 170 -19.57 -23.01 -9.14
N LYS A 171 -18.28 -22.65 -9.06
CA LYS A 171 -17.19 -23.43 -9.65
C LYS A 171 -16.99 -24.77 -8.92
N LEU A 172 -16.92 -24.73 -7.59
CA LEU A 172 -16.60 -25.86 -6.71
C LEU A 172 -17.71 -26.90 -6.61
N VAL A 173 -18.95 -26.47 -6.42
CA VAL A 173 -20.09 -27.35 -6.15
C VAL A 173 -20.91 -27.60 -7.42
N GLY A 174 -20.75 -26.75 -8.44
CA GLY A 174 -21.62 -26.80 -9.63
C GLY A 174 -23.05 -26.37 -9.33
N ILE A 175 -23.27 -25.60 -8.26
CA ILE A 175 -24.58 -25.04 -7.92
C ILE A 175 -25.13 -24.20 -9.08
N THR A 176 -26.44 -24.23 -9.26
CA THR A 176 -27.13 -23.26 -10.12
C THR A 176 -27.84 -22.27 -9.21
N PHE A 177 -27.89 -21.01 -9.65
CA PHE A 177 -28.60 -19.99 -8.92
C PHE A 177 -29.22 -18.99 -9.89
N GLN A 178 -30.30 -18.37 -9.44
CA GLN A 178 -30.97 -17.29 -10.14
C GLN A 178 -31.37 -16.21 -9.15
N TRP A 179 -31.66 -15.03 -9.68
CA TRP A 179 -32.09 -13.90 -8.89
C TRP A 179 -33.55 -13.60 -9.16
N GLU A 180 -34.33 -13.44 -8.10
CA GLU A 180 -35.72 -12.98 -8.14
C GLU A 180 -35.80 -11.54 -7.58
N ASN A 181 -36.96 -10.90 -7.77
CA ASN A 181 -37.25 -9.55 -7.24
C ASN A 181 -36.13 -8.51 -7.51
N ASN A 182 -35.77 -8.34 -8.79
CA ASN A 182 -34.70 -7.41 -9.23
C ASN A 182 -33.34 -7.62 -8.54
N GLY A 183 -33.04 -8.84 -8.10
CA GLY A 183 -31.77 -9.16 -7.45
C GLY A 183 -31.84 -9.26 -5.94
N GLU A 184 -32.97 -8.98 -5.29
CA GLU A 184 -33.06 -8.98 -3.83
C GLU A 184 -33.15 -10.39 -3.21
N ILE A 185 -33.56 -11.38 -4.00
CA ILE A 185 -33.70 -12.77 -3.53
C ILE A 185 -32.78 -13.66 -4.38
N LEU A 186 -31.86 -14.36 -3.72
CA LEU A 186 -31.03 -15.38 -4.35
C LEU A 186 -31.71 -16.73 -4.22
N VAL A 187 -32.13 -17.31 -5.34
CA VAL A 187 -32.63 -18.68 -5.39
C VAL A 187 -31.47 -19.59 -5.75
N LEU A 188 -31.05 -20.42 -4.81
CA LEU A 188 -29.88 -21.29 -4.93
C LEU A 188 -30.33 -22.75 -4.91
N ASN A 189 -29.90 -23.51 -5.91
CA ASN A 189 -30.07 -24.97 -5.94
C ASN A 189 -28.78 -25.61 -5.43
N GLY A 190 -28.85 -26.21 -4.25
CA GLY A 190 -27.72 -26.83 -3.59
C GLY A 190 -27.24 -28.10 -4.30
N GLY A 191 -25.94 -28.39 -4.18
CA GLY A 191 -25.31 -29.55 -4.80
C GLY A 191 -25.33 -30.83 -3.96
N GLY A 192 -25.87 -30.80 -2.74
CA GLY A 192 -25.93 -31.97 -1.84
C GLY A 192 -24.56 -32.55 -1.50
N GLY A 193 -23.55 -31.69 -1.29
CA GLY A 193 -22.17 -32.09 -0.98
C GLY A 193 -21.36 -32.61 -2.17
N LYS A 194 -21.89 -32.57 -3.39
CA LYS A 194 -21.18 -33.02 -4.59
C LYS A 194 -20.21 -31.94 -5.08
N LEU A 195 -18.96 -32.00 -4.61
CA LEU A 195 -17.91 -31.07 -5.00
C LEU A 195 -17.04 -31.61 -6.14
N ARG A 196 -16.46 -30.69 -6.90
CA ARG A 196 -15.49 -30.95 -7.97
C ARG A 196 -14.30 -30.01 -7.86
N VAL A 197 -13.15 -30.46 -8.34
CA VAL A 197 -11.99 -29.58 -8.53
C VAL A 197 -12.34 -28.57 -9.64
N PRO A 198 -12.23 -27.25 -9.41
CA PRO A 198 -12.47 -26.25 -10.43
C PRO A 198 -11.34 -26.26 -11.48
N ASN A 199 -11.68 -25.95 -12.73
CA ASN A 199 -10.73 -25.92 -13.84
C ASN A 199 -9.76 -24.70 -13.80
N SER A 200 -9.92 -23.82 -12.82
CA SER A 200 -9.11 -22.62 -12.63
C SER A 200 -8.87 -22.39 -11.14
N GLU A 201 -7.92 -21.52 -10.81
CA GLU A 201 -7.80 -21.01 -9.44
C GLU A 201 -9.08 -20.30 -8.98
N LEU A 202 -9.27 -20.29 -7.66
CA LEU A 202 -10.33 -19.56 -6.98
C LEU A 202 -9.75 -18.24 -6.46
N TYR A 203 -10.01 -17.16 -7.20
CA TYR A 203 -9.67 -15.81 -6.80
C TYR A 203 -10.75 -15.24 -5.85
N LEU A 204 -10.35 -14.83 -4.65
CA LEU A 204 -11.26 -14.43 -3.57
C LEU A 204 -11.08 -12.96 -3.14
N GLY A 205 -10.40 -12.13 -3.93
CA GLY A 205 -10.13 -10.73 -3.59
C GLY A 205 -9.44 -10.59 -2.23
N ASN A 206 -10.00 -9.77 -1.33
CA ASN A 206 -9.60 -9.67 0.09
C ASN A 206 -10.68 -10.24 1.05
N ALA A 207 -11.52 -11.16 0.54
CA ALA A 207 -12.67 -11.70 1.27
C ALA A 207 -12.23 -12.71 2.33
N GLY A 208 -12.00 -12.19 3.55
CA GLY A 208 -11.40 -12.97 4.63
C GLY A 208 -12.23 -14.20 4.98
N THR A 209 -13.52 -14.01 5.23
CA THR A 209 -14.46 -15.09 5.57
C THR A 209 -14.55 -16.14 4.46
N ALA A 210 -14.63 -15.69 3.20
CA ALA A 210 -14.75 -16.58 2.06
C ALA A 210 -13.54 -17.50 1.95
N SER A 211 -12.33 -16.95 2.09
CA SER A 211 -11.11 -17.72 1.95
C SER A 211 -10.91 -18.78 3.03
N ARG A 212 -11.33 -18.52 4.28
CA ARG A 212 -11.27 -19.54 5.35
C ARG A 212 -12.28 -20.65 5.09
N PHE A 213 -13.55 -20.30 4.87
CA PHE A 213 -14.61 -21.28 4.62
C PHE A 213 -14.31 -22.17 3.43
N LEU A 214 -13.87 -21.58 2.32
CA LEU A 214 -13.56 -22.35 1.12
C LEU A 214 -12.33 -23.24 1.28
N THR A 215 -11.42 -22.94 2.21
CA THR A 215 -10.27 -23.81 2.50
C THR A 215 -10.75 -25.17 3.04
N SER A 216 -11.64 -25.19 4.03
CA SER A 216 -12.18 -26.47 4.53
C SER A 216 -13.19 -27.10 3.56
N VAL A 217 -13.95 -26.32 2.80
CA VAL A 217 -14.86 -26.85 1.77
C VAL A 217 -14.10 -27.55 0.65
N CYS A 218 -12.95 -27.02 0.20
CA CYS A 218 -12.12 -27.70 -0.80
C CYS A 218 -11.53 -29.01 -0.28
N ALA A 219 -11.33 -29.14 1.03
CA ALA A 219 -10.89 -30.39 1.66
C ALA A 219 -11.95 -31.50 1.63
N LEU A 220 -13.22 -31.17 1.35
CA LEU A 220 -14.30 -32.14 1.23
C LEU A 220 -14.30 -32.91 -0.10
N ILE A 221 -13.50 -32.49 -1.08
CA ILE A 221 -13.49 -33.11 -2.41
C ILE A 221 -13.02 -34.57 -2.30
N PRO A 222 -13.84 -35.56 -2.68
CA PRO A 222 -13.53 -36.97 -2.45
C PRO A 222 -12.68 -37.59 -3.54
N GLN A 223 -12.54 -36.99 -4.72
CA GLN A 223 -11.70 -37.51 -5.81
C GLN A 223 -10.91 -36.38 -6.44
N PRO A 224 -9.58 -36.45 -6.51
CA PRO A 224 -8.80 -35.47 -7.25
C PRO A 224 -9.16 -35.59 -8.73
N GLY A 225 -9.31 -34.45 -9.43
CA GLY A 225 -9.72 -34.44 -10.84
C GLY A 225 -8.74 -35.18 -11.76
N PRO A 226 -8.99 -35.22 -13.08
CA PRO A 226 -8.13 -35.91 -14.04
C PRO A 226 -6.65 -35.50 -13.87
N GLY A 227 -5.80 -36.47 -13.50
CA GLY A 227 -4.37 -36.26 -13.26
C GLY A 227 -3.97 -35.88 -11.82
N GLY A 228 -4.84 -36.03 -10.82
CA GLY A 228 -4.46 -35.85 -9.41
C GLY A 228 -4.38 -34.37 -8.97
N LYS A 229 -4.90 -33.44 -9.77
CA LYS A 229 -4.74 -32.00 -9.53
C LYS A 229 -5.64 -31.49 -8.40
N GLY A 230 -5.08 -30.61 -7.57
CA GLY A 230 -5.74 -29.90 -6.50
C GLY A 230 -6.31 -28.54 -6.93
N THR A 231 -6.72 -27.74 -5.95
CA THR A 231 -7.29 -26.39 -6.16
C THR A 231 -6.40 -25.33 -5.54
N THR A 232 -6.15 -24.24 -6.27
CA THR A 232 -5.49 -23.05 -5.73
C THR A 232 -6.52 -22.04 -5.22
N LEU A 233 -6.37 -21.61 -3.97
CA LEU A 233 -7.10 -20.48 -3.39
C LEU A 233 -6.14 -19.28 -3.30
N THR A 234 -6.52 -18.17 -3.94
CA THR A 234 -5.69 -16.97 -4.01
C THR A 234 -6.54 -15.70 -3.89
N GLY A 235 -5.89 -14.54 -3.88
CA GLY A 235 -6.55 -13.24 -3.78
C GLY A 235 -5.61 -12.09 -4.14
N ASN A 236 -6.00 -10.89 -3.72
CA ASN A 236 -5.20 -9.70 -3.96
C ASN A 236 -3.90 -9.69 -3.09
N PRO A 237 -2.96 -8.75 -3.30
CA PRO A 237 -1.71 -8.69 -2.52
C PRO A 237 -1.92 -8.64 -1.00
N ARG A 238 -3.02 -8.04 -0.52
CA ARG A 238 -3.34 -7.98 0.91
C ARG A 238 -3.79 -9.33 1.45
N MET A 239 -4.55 -10.12 0.69
CA MET A 239 -4.94 -11.49 1.06
C MET A 239 -3.71 -12.38 1.27
N LYS A 240 -2.67 -12.20 0.46
CA LYS A 240 -1.41 -12.96 0.56
C LYS A 240 -0.61 -12.71 1.85
N GLN A 241 -0.98 -11.67 2.59
CA GLN A 241 -0.40 -11.33 3.90
C GLN A 241 -1.32 -11.76 5.07
N ARG A 242 -2.52 -12.30 4.80
CA ARG A 242 -3.48 -12.63 5.83
C ARG A 242 -3.20 -13.99 6.45
N PRO A 243 -3.23 -14.12 7.79
CA PRO A 243 -2.93 -15.37 8.47
C PRO A 243 -4.04 -16.41 8.24
N ILE A 244 -3.63 -17.66 8.06
CA ILE A 244 -4.50 -18.86 8.01
C ILE A 244 -3.87 -20.09 8.67
N GLY A 245 -2.61 -20.00 9.11
CA GLY A 245 -1.81 -21.10 9.67
C GLY A 245 -2.55 -22.09 10.58
N PRO A 246 -3.25 -21.64 11.63
CA PRO A 246 -3.96 -22.55 12.54
C PRO A 246 -5.00 -23.45 11.86
N LEU A 247 -5.72 -22.94 10.86
CA LEU A 247 -6.70 -23.73 10.10
C LEU A 247 -5.99 -24.77 9.24
N VAL A 248 -4.89 -24.39 8.57
CA VAL A 248 -4.07 -25.31 7.77
C VAL A 248 -3.50 -26.42 8.63
N THR A 249 -2.97 -26.10 9.81
CA THR A 249 -2.46 -27.10 10.76
C THR A 249 -3.55 -28.08 11.19
N ALA A 250 -4.76 -27.59 11.51
CA ALA A 250 -5.87 -28.46 11.89
C ALA A 250 -6.29 -29.41 10.75
N LEU A 251 -6.34 -28.90 9.51
CA LEU A 251 -6.66 -29.72 8.33
C LEU A 251 -5.56 -30.74 8.03
N ARG A 252 -4.27 -30.34 8.07
CA ARG A 252 -3.12 -31.25 7.91
C ARG A 252 -3.12 -32.35 8.96
N THR A 253 -3.37 -32.00 10.22
CA THR A 253 -3.47 -32.97 11.33
C THR A 253 -4.64 -33.93 11.13
N ASN A 254 -5.74 -33.49 10.51
CA ASN A 254 -6.85 -34.37 10.15
C ASN A 254 -6.62 -35.16 8.84
N GLY A 255 -5.43 -35.08 8.23
CA GLY A 255 -5.07 -35.88 7.05
C GLY A 255 -5.34 -35.23 5.70
N VAL A 256 -5.55 -33.91 5.66
CA VAL A 256 -5.75 -33.15 4.41
C VAL A 256 -4.41 -32.57 3.93
N SER A 257 -4.09 -32.73 2.64
CA SER A 257 -2.90 -32.12 2.04
C SER A 257 -3.18 -30.69 1.63
N VAL A 258 -2.51 -29.74 2.30
CA VAL A 258 -2.61 -28.30 2.02
C VAL A 258 -1.19 -27.75 1.98
N ASP A 259 -0.82 -27.07 0.90
CA ASP A 259 0.51 -26.49 0.68
C ASP A 259 0.42 -24.96 0.58
N TYR A 260 1.42 -24.28 1.13
CA TYR A 260 1.60 -22.84 0.91
C TYR A 260 2.38 -22.64 -0.38
N LEU A 261 1.88 -21.79 -1.28
CA LEU A 261 2.53 -21.54 -2.57
C LEU A 261 3.52 -20.36 -2.52
N GLU A 262 3.37 -19.47 -1.53
CA GLU A 262 4.23 -18.30 -1.36
C GLU A 262 4.81 -18.28 0.06
N ASN A 263 4.18 -17.58 1.01
CA ASN A 263 4.68 -17.48 2.37
C ASN A 263 4.00 -18.50 3.30
N GLU A 264 4.78 -19.07 4.23
CA GLU A 264 4.26 -19.93 5.29
C GLU A 264 3.21 -19.21 6.14
N GLY A 265 2.11 -19.91 6.42
CA GLY A 265 1.03 -19.40 7.28
C GLY A 265 0.04 -18.43 6.61
N THR A 266 0.19 -18.08 5.33
CA THR A 266 -0.69 -17.15 4.59
C THR A 266 -1.14 -17.72 3.23
N PHE A 267 -2.01 -17.00 2.51
CA PHE A 267 -2.36 -17.35 1.11
C PHE A 267 -1.21 -16.99 0.14
N PRO A 268 -1.16 -17.57 -1.08
CA PRO A 268 -2.06 -18.58 -1.67
C PRO A 268 -1.87 -20.00 -1.15
N LEU A 269 -2.95 -20.78 -1.15
CA LEU A 269 -2.96 -22.19 -0.73
C LEU A 269 -3.23 -23.10 -1.93
N TYR A 270 -2.54 -24.24 -1.97
CA TYR A 270 -2.86 -25.35 -2.87
C TYR A 270 -3.38 -26.52 -2.05
N ILE A 271 -4.61 -26.96 -2.35
CA ILE A 271 -5.31 -28.01 -1.60
C ILE A 271 -5.41 -29.24 -2.49
N THR A 272 -4.78 -30.34 -2.09
CA THR A 272 -4.78 -31.60 -2.84
C THR A 272 -5.76 -32.57 -2.19
N PRO A 273 -6.85 -32.94 -2.89
CA PRO A 273 -7.78 -33.97 -2.41
C PRO A 273 -7.08 -35.31 -2.25
N ASN A 274 -7.17 -35.93 -1.07
CA ASN A 274 -6.54 -37.22 -0.77
C ASN A 274 -7.35 -38.44 -1.25
N GLY A 275 -8.47 -38.24 -1.95
CA GLY A 275 -9.33 -39.32 -2.43
C GLY A 275 -10.37 -39.84 -1.42
N SER A 276 -10.39 -39.32 -0.19
CA SER A 276 -11.35 -39.72 0.86
C SER A 276 -12.19 -38.57 1.42
N GLY A 277 -11.98 -37.34 0.96
CA GLY A 277 -12.56 -36.15 1.57
C GLY A 277 -11.99 -35.88 2.96
N LEU A 278 -12.74 -35.17 3.81
CA LEU A 278 -12.34 -34.90 5.19
C LEU A 278 -12.47 -36.18 6.05
N PRO A 279 -11.40 -36.71 6.65
CA PRO A 279 -11.47 -37.99 7.37
C PRO A 279 -12.38 -38.01 8.61
N GLY A 280 -12.50 -36.91 9.33
CA GLY A 280 -13.34 -36.79 10.52
C GLY A 280 -12.65 -37.25 11.81
N GLY A 281 -13.42 -37.65 12.82
CA GLY A 281 -12.89 -38.00 14.15
C GLY A 281 -12.54 -36.76 14.99
N ASN A 282 -11.46 -36.83 15.78
CA ASN A 282 -11.06 -35.72 16.64
C ASN A 282 -10.29 -34.64 15.86
N ILE A 283 -10.79 -33.42 15.90
CA ILE A 283 -10.11 -32.23 15.38
C ILE A 283 -9.86 -31.28 16.53
N LYS A 284 -8.62 -30.83 16.71
CA LYS A 284 -8.23 -29.90 17.77
C LYS A 284 -7.90 -28.53 17.20
N LEU A 285 -8.44 -27.50 17.84
CA LEU A 285 -8.08 -26.10 17.60
C LEU A 285 -7.87 -25.40 18.95
N SER A 286 -7.00 -24.40 18.99
CA SER A 286 -6.84 -23.61 20.22
C SER A 286 -8.05 -22.70 20.44
N ALA A 287 -8.48 -22.53 21.68
CA ALA A 287 -9.63 -21.70 22.06
C ALA A 287 -9.44 -20.20 21.75
N SER A 288 -8.19 -19.75 21.60
CA SER A 288 -7.83 -18.36 21.28
C SER A 288 -7.77 -18.06 19.77
N VAL A 289 -8.04 -19.04 18.91
CA VAL A 289 -7.96 -18.85 17.45
C VAL A 289 -9.17 -18.13 16.87
N SER A 290 -9.01 -17.59 15.65
CA SER A 290 -10.06 -16.86 14.94
C SER A 290 -11.34 -17.67 14.78
N SER A 291 -12.48 -17.02 15.03
CA SER A 291 -13.83 -17.59 14.88
C SER A 291 -14.09 -18.15 13.48
N GLN A 292 -13.44 -17.58 12.47
CA GLN A 292 -13.58 -18.01 11.08
C GLN A 292 -13.05 -19.45 10.90
N TYR A 293 -11.99 -19.85 11.59
CA TYR A 293 -11.41 -21.19 11.48
C TYR A 293 -12.35 -22.23 12.07
N VAL A 294 -12.86 -21.97 13.29
CA VAL A 294 -13.78 -22.88 13.99
C VAL A 294 -15.07 -23.04 13.19
N SER A 295 -15.68 -21.93 12.75
CA SER A 295 -16.88 -21.97 11.91
C SER A 295 -16.66 -22.71 10.58
N SER A 296 -15.49 -22.54 9.95
CA SER A 296 -15.13 -23.26 8.72
C SER A 296 -15.23 -24.77 8.89
N ILE A 297 -14.63 -25.29 9.96
CA ILE A 297 -14.62 -26.72 10.28
C ILE A 297 -16.02 -27.18 10.65
N LEU A 298 -16.76 -26.44 11.49
CA LEU A 298 -18.15 -26.78 11.84
C LEU A 298 -19.04 -26.95 10.60
N ILE A 299 -18.92 -26.04 9.63
CA ILE A 299 -19.72 -26.08 8.38
C ILE A 299 -19.36 -27.29 7.52
N SER A 300 -18.09 -27.70 7.53
CA SER A 300 -17.59 -28.77 6.65
C SER A 300 -17.70 -30.15 7.31
N ALA A 301 -17.70 -30.22 8.63
CA ALA A 301 -17.69 -31.45 9.43
C ALA A 301 -18.82 -32.44 9.12
N PRO A 302 -20.06 -32.05 8.77
CA PRO A 302 -21.11 -33.02 8.42
C PRO A 302 -20.77 -33.88 7.20
N TYR A 303 -19.90 -33.39 6.32
CA TYR A 303 -19.47 -34.09 5.11
C TYR A 303 -18.19 -34.93 5.32
N ALA A 304 -17.71 -35.06 6.56
CA ALA A 304 -16.58 -35.92 6.86
C ALA A 304 -16.94 -37.42 6.73
N ALA A 305 -15.94 -38.27 6.53
CA ALA A 305 -16.10 -39.72 6.42
C ALA A 305 -16.58 -40.37 7.74
N LYS A 306 -16.30 -39.74 8.88
CA LYS A 306 -16.73 -40.14 10.22
C LYS A 306 -17.22 -38.93 11.01
N PRO A 307 -18.10 -39.11 12.02
CA PRO A 307 -18.51 -38.03 12.91
C PRO A 307 -17.30 -37.27 13.47
N VAL A 308 -17.45 -35.96 13.62
CA VAL A 308 -16.38 -35.08 14.10
C VAL A 308 -16.63 -34.73 15.56
N THR A 309 -15.58 -34.82 16.36
CA THR A 309 -15.53 -34.18 17.69
C THR A 309 -14.53 -33.05 17.60
N LEU A 310 -15.04 -31.81 17.64
CA LEU A 310 -14.23 -30.60 17.58
C LEU A 310 -13.90 -30.15 19.00
N ASP A 311 -12.64 -30.28 19.38
CA ASP A 311 -12.09 -29.91 20.69
C ASP A 311 -11.39 -28.55 20.60
N LEU A 312 -11.95 -27.56 21.31
CA LEU A 312 -11.35 -26.23 21.46
C LEU A 312 -10.51 -26.19 22.72
N SER A 313 -9.22 -26.51 22.58
CA SER A 313 -8.27 -26.61 23.70
C SER A 313 -7.90 -25.23 24.25
N GLY A 314 -8.12 -25.01 25.55
CA GLY A 314 -7.81 -23.78 26.29
C GLY A 314 -8.95 -23.37 27.23
N GLU A 315 -8.66 -22.48 28.18
CA GLU A 315 -9.63 -22.06 29.20
C GLU A 315 -10.69 -21.09 28.65
N HIS A 316 -10.34 -20.22 27.69
CA HIS A 316 -11.22 -19.17 27.18
C HIS A 316 -11.43 -19.25 25.66
N VAL A 317 -12.69 -19.39 25.22
CA VAL A 317 -13.07 -19.44 23.80
C VAL A 317 -13.50 -18.05 23.33
N ILE A 318 -12.59 -17.34 22.64
CA ILE A 318 -12.82 -15.96 22.17
C ILE A 318 -13.99 -15.87 21.17
N SER A 319 -14.28 -16.98 20.51
CA SER A 319 -15.13 -17.05 19.31
C SER A 319 -16.56 -17.52 19.60
N GLN A 320 -16.97 -17.62 20.87
CA GLN A 320 -18.23 -18.27 21.26
C GLN A 320 -19.47 -17.74 20.51
N PRO A 321 -19.71 -16.42 20.35
CA PRO A 321 -20.90 -15.93 19.65
C PRO A 321 -20.97 -16.38 18.18
N TYR A 322 -19.82 -16.50 17.51
CA TYR A 322 -19.77 -16.96 16.12
C TYR A 322 -19.93 -18.48 16.01
N ILE A 323 -19.51 -19.23 17.03
CA ILE A 323 -19.75 -20.68 17.13
C ILE A 323 -21.24 -20.92 17.30
N ASP A 324 -21.88 -20.24 18.25
CA ASP A 324 -23.32 -20.35 18.53
C ASP A 324 -24.15 -19.97 17.30
N MET A 325 -23.80 -18.86 16.63
CA MET A 325 -24.39 -18.47 15.35
C MET A 325 -24.26 -19.59 14.31
N THR A 326 -23.07 -20.19 14.17
CA THR A 326 -22.85 -21.25 13.17
C THR A 326 -23.70 -22.47 13.48
N ILE A 327 -23.77 -22.88 14.75
CA ILE A 327 -24.56 -24.04 15.19
C ILE A 327 -26.07 -23.80 14.99
N ALA A 328 -26.59 -22.64 15.38
CA ALA A 328 -28.00 -22.29 15.17
C ALA A 328 -28.37 -22.25 13.67
N MET A 329 -27.46 -21.77 12.83
CA MET A 329 -27.63 -21.84 11.38
C MET A 329 -27.59 -23.29 10.88
N MET A 330 -26.67 -24.13 11.35
CA MET A 330 -26.61 -25.55 10.98
C MET A 330 -27.92 -26.27 11.33
N GLU A 331 -28.51 -25.97 12.49
CA GLU A 331 -29.81 -26.51 12.91
C GLU A 331 -30.93 -26.06 11.96
N SER A 332 -30.93 -24.79 11.54
CA SER A 332 -31.88 -24.26 10.54
C SER A 332 -31.75 -24.95 9.17
N PHE A 333 -30.58 -25.52 8.87
CA PHE A 333 -30.30 -26.34 7.69
C PHE A 333 -30.32 -27.86 8.01
N GLY A 334 -30.94 -28.26 9.12
CA GLY A 334 -31.24 -29.65 9.45
C GLY A 334 -30.11 -30.48 10.08
N ILE A 335 -29.01 -29.85 10.53
CA ILE A 335 -27.90 -30.54 11.22
C ILE A 335 -27.80 -30.07 12.68
N ASN A 336 -27.99 -31.01 13.61
CA ASN A 336 -27.96 -30.74 15.05
C ASN A 336 -26.57 -31.03 15.64
N VAL A 337 -25.87 -29.98 16.06
CA VAL A 337 -24.58 -30.09 16.77
C VAL A 337 -24.84 -30.15 18.28
N LYS A 338 -24.14 -31.04 18.98
CA LYS A 338 -24.25 -31.16 20.45
C LYS A 338 -22.97 -30.67 21.11
N ARG A 339 -23.08 -29.75 22.07
CA ARG A 339 -21.96 -29.40 22.96
C ARG A 339 -21.88 -30.42 24.09
N ILE A 340 -20.70 -30.97 24.35
CA ILE A 340 -20.47 -31.85 25.49
C ILE A 340 -20.51 -31.01 26.78
N PRO A 341 -21.44 -31.28 27.72
CA PRO A 341 -21.62 -30.46 28.92
C PRO A 341 -20.32 -30.28 29.73
N GLY A 342 -20.07 -29.07 30.20
CA GLY A 342 -18.88 -28.74 31.00
C GLY A 342 -17.56 -28.68 30.21
N THR A 343 -17.60 -28.77 28.89
CA THR A 343 -16.40 -28.74 28.03
C THR A 343 -16.54 -27.73 26.89
N ASN A 344 -15.43 -27.49 26.18
CA ASN A 344 -15.39 -26.76 24.91
C ASN A 344 -15.34 -27.71 23.70
N CYS A 345 -15.92 -28.90 23.84
CA CYS A 345 -16.01 -29.91 22.79
C CYS A 345 -17.41 -29.96 22.15
N TYR A 346 -17.43 -30.10 20.83
CA TYR A 346 -18.65 -30.16 20.02
C TYR A 346 -18.69 -31.45 19.22
N GLU A 347 -19.77 -32.22 19.35
CA GLU A 347 -20.05 -33.41 18.56
C GLU A 347 -20.89 -33.02 17.34
N ILE A 348 -20.31 -33.24 16.16
CA ILE A 348 -20.94 -32.94 14.86
C ILE A 348 -21.25 -34.26 14.15
N PRO A 349 -22.54 -34.53 13.83
CA PRO A 349 -22.92 -35.75 13.12
C PRO A 349 -22.51 -35.69 11.65
N THR A 350 -22.39 -36.85 11.01
CA THR A 350 -22.31 -36.94 9.55
C THR A 350 -23.68 -36.76 8.92
N GLY A 351 -23.78 -36.00 7.83
CA GLY A 351 -25.02 -35.77 7.11
C GLY A 351 -24.90 -34.72 6.02
N VAL A 352 -25.98 -34.54 5.28
CA VAL A 352 -26.12 -33.49 4.27
C VAL A 352 -27.09 -32.44 4.80
N TYR A 353 -26.77 -31.16 4.60
CA TYR A 353 -27.69 -30.07 4.95
C TYR A 353 -29.00 -30.20 4.17
N LYS A 354 -30.13 -29.99 4.82
CA LYS A 354 -31.45 -29.91 4.19
C LYS A 354 -31.80 -28.45 4.00
N ASN A 355 -31.84 -28.00 2.75
CA ASN A 355 -32.12 -26.60 2.47
C ASN A 355 -33.56 -26.25 2.88
N PRO A 356 -33.76 -25.23 3.74
CA PRO A 356 -35.09 -24.69 3.97
C PRO A 356 -35.57 -23.98 2.70
N GLU A 357 -36.88 -23.99 2.45
CA GLU A 357 -37.46 -23.32 1.28
C GLU A 357 -37.11 -21.82 1.25
N ASN A 358 -37.14 -21.17 2.42
CA ASN A 358 -36.80 -19.78 2.61
C ASN A 358 -35.85 -19.63 3.80
N TYR A 359 -34.82 -18.80 3.63
CA TYR A 359 -33.91 -18.41 4.71
C TYR A 359 -33.73 -16.90 4.70
N ILE A 360 -34.00 -16.26 5.85
CA ILE A 360 -33.93 -14.81 6.01
C ILE A 360 -32.60 -14.48 6.68
N VAL A 361 -31.74 -13.74 5.97
CA VAL A 361 -30.50 -13.22 6.53
C VAL A 361 -30.84 -12.04 7.44
N GLU A 362 -30.44 -12.12 8.71
CA GLU A 362 -30.60 -11.01 9.65
C GLU A 362 -29.81 -9.77 9.20
N ALA A 363 -30.26 -8.58 9.63
CA ALA A 363 -29.53 -7.35 9.41
C ALA A 363 -28.15 -7.36 10.11
N ASP A 364 -27.17 -6.66 9.56
CA ASP A 364 -25.80 -6.61 10.09
C ASP A 364 -25.76 -5.82 11.42
N ALA A 365 -25.52 -6.54 12.52
CA ALA A 365 -25.53 -5.94 13.85
C ALA A 365 -24.40 -4.92 14.06
N SER A 366 -23.23 -5.19 13.48
CA SER A 366 -22.12 -4.22 13.42
C SER A 366 -22.53 -2.93 12.73
N SER A 367 -23.17 -3.02 11.56
CA SER A 367 -23.61 -1.85 10.79
C SER A 367 -24.76 -1.12 11.46
N ALA A 368 -25.63 -1.83 12.18
CA ALA A 368 -26.69 -1.22 12.97
C ALA A 368 -26.15 -0.29 14.08
N THR A 369 -24.89 -0.45 14.50
CA THR A 369 -24.29 0.44 15.51
C THR A 369 -24.18 1.89 15.02
N TYR A 370 -23.97 2.15 13.72
CA TYR A 370 -23.77 3.51 13.20
C TYR A 370 -25.03 4.39 13.28
N PRO A 371 -26.21 4.00 12.75
CA PRO A 371 -27.44 4.80 12.90
C PRO A 371 -27.91 4.89 14.36
N LEU A 372 -27.67 3.87 15.19
CA LEU A 372 -27.98 3.93 16.62
C LEU A 372 -27.03 4.88 17.37
N ALA A 373 -25.75 4.91 17.00
CA ALA A 373 -24.77 5.85 17.53
C ALA A 373 -25.03 7.28 17.05
N TYR A 374 -25.54 7.46 15.82
CA TYR A 374 -26.04 8.75 15.35
C TYR A 374 -27.14 9.30 16.27
N ALA A 375 -28.11 8.47 16.65
CA ALA A 375 -29.13 8.85 17.62
C ALA A 375 -28.50 9.27 18.96
N ALA A 376 -27.61 8.42 19.49
CA ALA A 376 -26.93 8.64 20.76
C ALA A 376 -26.11 9.94 20.78
N ILE A 377 -25.37 10.25 19.72
CA ILE A 377 -24.45 11.39 19.68
C ILE A 377 -25.17 12.72 19.40
N THR A 378 -26.27 12.70 18.64
CA THR A 378 -27.04 13.90 18.26
C THR A 378 -28.21 14.19 19.21
N GLY A 379 -28.59 13.24 20.05
CA GLY A 379 -29.81 13.33 20.86
C GLY A 379 -31.10 13.07 20.07
N SER A 380 -30.99 12.48 18.88
CA SER A 380 -32.13 12.11 18.01
C SER A 380 -32.78 10.80 18.44
N ARG A 381 -33.92 10.45 17.82
CA ARG A 381 -34.59 9.14 17.90
C ARG A 381 -34.39 8.37 16.59
N VAL A 382 -33.80 7.18 16.67
CA VAL A 382 -33.64 6.30 15.51
C VAL A 382 -34.09 4.90 15.86
N THR A 383 -34.94 4.31 15.02
CA THR A 383 -35.33 2.90 15.07
C THR A 383 -34.70 2.13 13.92
N VAL A 384 -33.90 1.11 14.23
CA VAL A 384 -33.54 0.07 13.26
C VAL A 384 -34.63 -1.01 13.32
N THR A 385 -35.34 -1.19 12.21
CA THR A 385 -36.59 -1.98 12.16
C THR A 385 -36.41 -3.48 11.96
N ASN A 386 -35.20 -3.92 11.64
CA ASN A 386 -34.88 -5.30 11.27
C ASN A 386 -33.74 -5.93 12.10
N ILE A 387 -33.49 -5.40 13.31
CA ILE A 387 -32.64 -6.03 14.33
C ILE A 387 -33.16 -5.77 15.75
N GLY A 388 -33.31 -6.82 16.55
CA GLY A 388 -33.83 -6.73 17.92
C GLY A 388 -33.14 -7.70 18.88
N SER A 389 -33.79 -7.98 20.01
CA SER A 389 -33.22 -8.79 21.11
C SER A 389 -33.01 -10.26 20.77
N LYS A 390 -33.65 -10.79 19.72
CA LYS A 390 -33.46 -12.18 19.27
C LYS A 390 -32.27 -12.40 18.32
N SER A 391 -31.56 -11.34 17.94
CA SER A 391 -30.42 -11.44 17.03
C SER A 391 -29.36 -12.42 17.54
N LEU A 392 -28.87 -13.29 16.65
CA LEU A 392 -27.79 -14.24 16.95
C LEU A 392 -26.41 -13.55 17.04
N GLN A 393 -26.33 -12.28 16.67
CA GLN A 393 -25.09 -11.52 16.58
C GLN A 393 -24.76 -10.81 17.89
N GLY A 394 -23.55 -11.05 18.43
CA GLY A 394 -23.10 -10.41 19.68
C GLY A 394 -23.12 -8.88 19.64
N ASP A 395 -22.77 -8.27 18.50
CA ASP A 395 -22.84 -6.83 18.27
C ASP A 395 -24.25 -6.23 18.48
N ALA A 396 -25.33 -7.01 18.43
CA ALA A 396 -26.68 -6.50 18.70
C ALA A 396 -26.87 -6.04 20.15
N GLN A 397 -25.98 -6.49 21.05
CA GLN A 397 -25.96 -6.04 22.45
C GLN A 397 -25.41 -4.61 22.60
N PHE A 398 -24.80 -4.03 21.57
CA PHE A 398 -24.23 -2.67 21.59
C PHE A 398 -25.24 -1.62 22.05
N ALA A 399 -26.48 -1.70 21.58
CA ALA A 399 -27.53 -0.75 21.94
C ALA A 399 -27.76 -0.72 23.46
N VAL A 400 -27.92 -1.88 24.08
CA VAL A 400 -28.22 -1.99 25.52
C VAL A 400 -26.97 -1.78 26.38
N LYS A 401 -25.88 -2.50 26.06
CA LYS A 401 -24.67 -2.56 26.89
C LYS A 401 -23.77 -1.32 26.77
N VAL A 402 -23.75 -0.68 25.60
CA VAL A 402 -22.91 0.51 25.35
C VAL A 402 -23.79 1.76 25.38
N ILE A 403 -24.67 1.94 24.39
CA ILE A 403 -25.47 3.18 24.25
C ILE A 403 -26.34 3.44 25.49
N GLY A 404 -27.00 2.40 26.02
CA GLY A 404 -27.79 2.51 27.26
C GLY A 404 -26.94 2.89 28.47
N ALA A 405 -25.75 2.30 28.63
CA ALA A 405 -24.82 2.64 29.70
C ALA A 405 -24.28 4.08 29.60
N MET A 406 -24.18 4.62 28.37
CA MET A 406 -23.84 6.03 28.13
C MET A 406 -25.02 7.00 28.38
N GLY A 407 -26.18 6.50 28.83
CA GLY A 407 -27.31 7.31 29.28
C GLY A 407 -28.42 7.53 28.26
N ALA A 408 -28.37 6.89 27.09
CA ALA A 408 -29.47 6.92 26.13
C ALA A 408 -30.65 6.05 26.57
N LYS A 409 -31.86 6.37 26.11
CA LYS A 409 -33.03 5.50 26.28
C LYS A 409 -33.07 4.48 25.14
N VAL A 410 -33.08 3.20 25.47
CA VAL A 410 -33.06 2.08 24.52
C VAL A 410 -34.33 1.26 24.67
N GLU A 411 -35.06 1.07 23.57
CA GLU A 411 -36.29 0.26 23.51
C GLU A 411 -36.08 -0.85 22.47
N GLN A 412 -36.09 -2.11 22.89
CA GLN A 412 -35.95 -3.28 22.00
C GLN A 412 -37.21 -4.12 22.00
N THR A 413 -37.61 -4.54 20.80
CA THR A 413 -38.50 -5.69 20.59
C THR A 413 -37.65 -6.89 20.15
N GLU A 414 -38.28 -8.02 19.85
CA GLU A 414 -37.58 -9.18 19.30
C GLU A 414 -36.87 -8.88 17.96
N ILE A 415 -37.41 -7.96 17.16
CA ILE A 415 -36.96 -7.70 15.78
C ILE A 415 -36.56 -6.25 15.50
N SER A 416 -36.72 -5.32 16.45
CA SER A 416 -36.40 -3.90 16.26
C SER A 416 -35.70 -3.28 17.45
N THR A 417 -34.83 -2.30 17.21
CA THR A 417 -34.09 -1.57 18.24
C THR A 417 -34.26 -0.07 18.03
N THR A 418 -34.73 0.64 19.05
CA THR A 418 -34.88 2.09 19.06
C THR A 418 -33.96 2.72 20.10
N VAL A 419 -33.26 3.78 19.71
CA VAL A 419 -32.43 4.60 20.59
C VAL A 419 -32.91 6.04 20.55
N ILE A 420 -33.08 6.65 21.73
CA ILE A 420 -33.23 8.08 21.92
C ILE A 420 -31.98 8.57 22.64
N GLY A 421 -31.17 9.37 21.96
CA GLY A 421 -29.91 9.88 22.53
C GLY A 421 -30.14 10.87 23.68
N PRO A 422 -29.22 10.93 24.66
CA PRO A 422 -29.26 11.92 25.73
C PRO A 422 -28.79 13.29 25.23
N GLU A 423 -28.91 14.32 26.07
CA GLU A 423 -28.26 15.61 25.82
C GLU A 423 -26.74 15.51 25.95
N VAL A 424 -26.27 14.75 26.95
CA VAL A 424 -24.85 14.50 27.22
C VAL A 424 -24.63 13.01 27.40
N LEU A 425 -23.67 12.45 26.67
CA LEU A 425 -23.24 11.06 26.79
C LEU A 425 -22.38 10.91 28.05
N LYS A 426 -22.65 9.86 28.83
CA LYS A 426 -21.87 9.52 30.02
C LYS A 426 -20.71 8.58 29.65
N PRO A 427 -19.51 8.79 30.21
CA PRO A 427 -18.40 7.85 30.04
C PRO A 427 -18.69 6.54 30.76
N ILE A 428 -18.17 5.42 30.23
CA ILE A 428 -18.29 4.11 30.85
C ILE A 428 -16.94 3.78 31.48
N PRO A 429 -16.82 3.61 32.82
CA PRO A 429 -15.53 3.41 33.46
C PRO A 429 -14.71 2.27 32.85
N SER A 430 -15.36 1.15 32.55
CA SER A 430 -14.76 0.01 31.87
C SER A 430 -15.83 -0.84 31.20
N ILE A 431 -15.56 -1.35 29.99
CA ILE A 431 -16.46 -2.23 29.26
C ILE A 431 -15.71 -3.30 28.47
N ASP A 432 -16.12 -4.55 28.68
CA ASP A 432 -15.71 -5.69 27.87
C ASP A 432 -16.46 -5.63 26.53
N MET A 433 -15.72 -5.60 25.43
CA MET A 433 -16.28 -5.64 24.09
C MET A 433 -15.85 -6.88 23.30
N GLU A 434 -15.36 -7.95 23.93
CA GLU A 434 -14.95 -9.18 23.22
C GLU A 434 -16.07 -9.76 22.35
N THR A 435 -17.29 -9.86 22.90
CA THR A 435 -18.47 -10.37 22.20
C THR A 435 -19.04 -9.43 21.13
N MET A 436 -18.61 -8.17 21.13
CA MET A 436 -19.01 -7.12 20.18
C MET A 436 -17.79 -6.40 19.61
N THR A 437 -16.71 -7.16 19.39
CA THR A 437 -15.35 -6.68 19.14
C THR A 437 -15.28 -5.71 17.97
N ASP A 438 -16.16 -5.89 17.00
CA ASP A 438 -16.18 -5.18 15.74
C ASP A 438 -16.93 -3.83 15.86
N ALA A 439 -17.71 -3.62 16.92
CA ALA A 439 -18.41 -2.39 17.27
C ALA A 439 -17.57 -1.41 18.13
N PHE A 440 -16.36 -1.78 18.53
CA PHE A 440 -15.53 -0.96 19.42
C PHE A 440 -15.21 0.42 18.83
N LEU A 441 -15.04 0.52 17.50
CA LEU A 441 -14.76 1.79 16.83
C LEU A 441 -15.92 2.78 17.02
N THR A 442 -17.16 2.28 16.94
CA THR A 442 -18.38 3.06 17.20
C THR A 442 -18.47 3.45 18.68
N ALA A 443 -18.11 2.56 19.61
CA ALA A 443 -18.03 2.91 21.03
C ALA A 443 -16.98 4.01 21.29
N SER A 444 -15.80 3.92 20.68
CA SER A 444 -14.71 4.87 20.85
C SER A 444 -15.08 6.29 20.39
N VAL A 445 -15.83 6.44 19.30
CA VAL A 445 -16.28 7.78 18.85
C VAL A 445 -17.40 8.34 19.73
N LEU A 446 -18.25 7.50 20.33
CA LEU A 446 -19.19 7.97 21.35
C LEU A 446 -18.44 8.40 22.61
N ALA A 447 -17.47 7.61 23.05
CA ALA A 447 -16.63 7.90 24.21
C ALA A 447 -15.82 9.20 24.04
N ALA A 448 -15.41 9.52 22.81
CA ALA A 448 -14.67 10.73 22.47
C ALA A 448 -15.40 12.04 22.85
N VAL A 449 -16.75 12.01 22.91
CA VAL A 449 -17.59 13.15 23.29
C VAL A 449 -18.37 12.91 24.59
N ALA A 450 -18.03 11.86 25.33
CA ALA A 450 -18.65 11.54 26.60
C ALA A 450 -18.06 12.40 27.73
N ASN A 451 -18.92 12.98 28.57
CA ASN A 451 -18.50 13.87 29.65
C ASN A 451 -19.39 13.65 30.90
N GLY A 452 -18.78 13.24 32.00
CA GLY A 452 -19.45 13.00 33.28
C GLY A 452 -19.67 14.25 34.14
N GLY A 453 -19.07 15.39 33.77
CA GLY A 453 -19.17 16.66 34.51
C GLY A 453 -18.36 16.73 35.82
N ASP A 454 -17.84 15.61 36.31
CA ASP A 454 -17.12 15.44 37.58
C ASP A 454 -15.59 15.30 37.39
N GLY A 455 -15.08 15.56 36.18
CA GLY A 455 -13.67 15.38 35.82
C GLY A 455 -13.29 13.94 35.47
N LYS A 456 -14.21 12.96 35.58
CA LYS A 456 -14.00 11.60 35.10
C LYS A 456 -14.62 11.46 33.71
N ASN A 457 -13.77 11.49 32.69
CA ASN A 457 -14.16 11.45 31.28
C ASN A 457 -13.55 10.26 30.51
N ALA A 458 -12.82 9.39 31.18
CA ALA A 458 -12.19 8.22 30.56
C ALA A 458 -13.20 7.08 30.39
N THR A 459 -13.20 6.48 29.20
CA THR A 459 -13.88 5.22 28.90
C THR A 459 -12.86 4.17 28.52
N GLN A 460 -12.79 3.07 29.25
CA GLN A 460 -11.88 1.96 28.97
C GLN A 460 -12.62 0.83 28.26
N ILE A 461 -12.18 0.49 27.05
CA ILE A 461 -12.68 -0.64 26.26
C ILE A 461 -11.61 -1.73 26.26
N TYR A 462 -11.96 -2.96 26.61
CA TYR A 462 -11.05 -4.11 26.61
C TYR A 462 -11.65 -5.35 25.92
N GLY A 463 -10.88 -6.43 25.76
CA GLY A 463 -11.28 -7.67 25.08
C GLY A 463 -11.17 -7.58 23.55
N ILE A 464 -10.29 -6.73 23.01
CA ILE A 464 -10.24 -6.40 21.57
C ILE A 464 -8.85 -6.52 20.92
N ALA A 465 -7.93 -7.30 21.50
CA ALA A 465 -6.58 -7.51 20.95
C ALA A 465 -6.58 -8.01 19.49
N ASN A 466 -7.60 -8.78 19.10
CA ASN A 466 -7.79 -9.26 17.73
C ASN A 466 -7.95 -8.12 16.69
N GLN A 467 -8.30 -6.90 17.10
CA GLN A 467 -8.48 -5.74 16.22
C GLN A 467 -7.17 -5.17 15.66
N ARG A 468 -6.01 -5.63 16.17
CA ARG A 468 -4.68 -5.20 15.71
C ARG A 468 -4.27 -5.78 14.35
N VAL A 469 -4.84 -6.92 13.96
CA VAL A 469 -4.42 -7.72 12.78
C VAL A 469 -5.55 -7.97 11.78
N LYS A 470 -6.60 -7.13 11.79
CA LYS A 470 -7.78 -7.32 10.92
C LYS A 470 -7.59 -6.77 9.50
N GLU A 471 -8.02 -5.54 9.24
CA GLU A 471 -7.85 -4.90 7.92
C GLU A 471 -6.64 -3.98 7.98
N CYS A 472 -6.61 -3.14 9.02
CA CYS A 472 -5.43 -2.46 9.56
C CYS A 472 -5.24 -2.80 11.05
N ASN A 473 -4.29 -2.14 11.72
CA ASN A 473 -4.25 -2.07 13.18
C ASN A 473 -5.27 -1.03 13.65
N ARG A 474 -6.52 -1.46 13.89
CA ARG A 474 -7.65 -0.57 14.16
C ARG A 474 -7.50 0.19 15.48
N ILE A 475 -6.88 -0.41 16.49
CA ILE A 475 -6.64 0.28 17.78
C ILE A 475 -5.71 1.46 17.56
N ALA A 476 -4.57 1.23 16.90
CA ALA A 476 -3.62 2.30 16.58
C ALA A 476 -4.24 3.37 15.67
N ALA A 477 -5.05 2.96 14.69
CA ALA A 477 -5.76 3.89 13.82
C ALA A 477 -6.77 4.76 14.59
N MET A 478 -7.53 4.20 15.53
CA MET A 478 -8.45 4.97 16.38
C MET A 478 -7.69 5.98 17.25
N VAL A 479 -6.54 5.58 17.84
CA VAL A 479 -5.69 6.49 18.61
C VAL A 479 -5.20 7.66 17.76
N GLU A 480 -4.65 7.38 16.58
CA GLU A 480 -4.13 8.40 15.67
C GLU A 480 -5.24 9.34 15.17
N GLN A 481 -6.36 8.80 14.70
CA GLN A 481 -7.42 9.59 14.09
C GLN A 481 -8.23 10.38 15.14
N LEU A 482 -8.45 9.87 16.36
CA LEU A 482 -9.09 10.62 17.45
C LEU A 482 -8.23 11.80 17.92
N ALA A 483 -6.90 11.64 17.94
CA ALA A 483 -5.98 12.72 18.30
C ALA A 483 -6.13 13.96 17.42
N LYS A 484 -6.46 13.79 16.13
CA LYS A 484 -6.73 14.90 15.19
C LYS A 484 -7.95 15.75 15.59
N PHE A 485 -8.92 15.14 16.27
CA PHE A 485 -10.07 15.87 16.84
C PHE A 485 -9.75 16.53 18.19
N GLY A 486 -8.52 16.40 18.69
CA GLY A 486 -8.12 16.86 20.01
C GLY A 486 -8.54 15.93 21.15
N VAL A 487 -8.89 14.68 20.85
CA VAL A 487 -9.30 13.66 21.82
C VAL A 487 -8.11 12.75 22.10
N GLU A 488 -7.72 12.64 23.37
CA GLU A 488 -6.65 11.73 23.77
C GLU A 488 -7.20 10.30 23.87
N ALA A 489 -6.52 9.36 23.22
CA ALA A 489 -6.78 7.94 23.36
C ALA A 489 -5.46 7.19 23.54
N ILE A 490 -5.49 6.13 24.35
CA ILE A 490 -4.30 5.37 24.77
C ILE A 490 -4.47 3.92 24.31
N ASP A 491 -3.50 3.43 23.55
CA ASP A 491 -3.40 2.02 23.16
C ASP A 491 -3.08 1.18 24.40
N GLN A 492 -3.97 0.25 24.75
CA GLN A 492 -3.81 -0.67 25.87
C GLN A 492 -3.57 -2.09 25.34
N PRO A 493 -2.84 -2.99 26.04
CA PRO A 493 -2.47 -4.30 25.51
C PRO A 493 -3.61 -5.06 24.81
N ASP A 494 -4.80 -5.07 25.43
CA ASP A 494 -6.02 -5.71 24.93
C ASP A 494 -7.18 -4.72 24.76
N GLY A 495 -6.89 -3.44 24.44
CA GLY A 495 -7.92 -2.42 24.50
C GLY A 495 -7.54 -1.03 24.04
N ILE A 496 -8.44 -0.09 24.33
CA ILE A 496 -8.23 1.34 24.14
C ILE A 496 -8.89 2.09 25.30
N GLU A 497 -8.19 3.07 25.85
CA GLU A 497 -8.79 4.07 26.75
C GLU A 497 -9.02 5.35 25.95
N VAL A 498 -10.24 5.91 26.00
CA VAL A 498 -10.59 7.17 25.33
C VAL A 498 -10.97 8.20 26.38
N ARG A 499 -10.28 9.34 26.40
CA ARG A 499 -10.54 10.46 27.32
C ARG A 499 -11.45 11.47 26.63
N GLY A 500 -12.75 11.31 26.86
CA GLY A 500 -13.78 12.12 26.22
C GLY A 500 -13.63 13.61 26.53
N ILE A 501 -14.03 14.45 25.58
CA ILE A 501 -14.05 15.90 25.77
C ILE A 501 -15.44 16.45 25.53
N ASP A 502 -15.66 17.69 25.97
CA ASP A 502 -16.86 18.42 25.55
C ASP A 502 -16.85 18.60 24.03
N ARG A 503 -17.96 18.27 23.36
CA ARG A 503 -18.08 18.35 21.90
C ARG A 503 -17.75 19.74 21.34
N SER A 504 -17.98 20.81 22.10
CA SER A 504 -17.61 22.19 21.72
C SER A 504 -16.10 22.37 21.51
N LYS A 505 -15.28 21.50 22.13
CA LYS A 505 -13.81 21.53 22.07
C LYS A 505 -13.23 20.67 20.95
N LEU A 506 -14.04 19.89 20.22
CA LEU A 506 -13.56 19.11 19.07
C LEU A 506 -12.88 20.02 18.06
N LYS A 507 -11.75 19.57 17.51
CA LYS A 507 -10.99 20.25 16.47
C LYS A 507 -11.32 19.65 15.10
N SER A 508 -11.27 20.48 14.05
CA SER A 508 -11.30 19.96 12.69
C SER A 508 -10.04 19.12 12.47
N PRO A 509 -10.16 17.86 12.00
CA PRO A 509 -9.00 17.00 11.82
C PRO A 509 -8.12 17.49 10.66
N GLU A 510 -6.90 17.91 10.96
CA GLU A 510 -5.94 18.37 9.94
C GLU A 510 -5.65 17.24 8.93
N GLY A 511 -5.73 17.56 7.63
CA GLY A 511 -5.58 16.57 6.55
C GLY A 511 -6.72 15.55 6.43
N GLY A 512 -7.80 15.71 7.21
CA GLY A 512 -8.92 14.79 7.26
C GLY A 512 -8.64 13.48 8.02
N VAL A 513 -9.67 12.65 8.09
CA VAL A 513 -9.63 11.31 8.67
C VAL A 513 -9.17 10.33 7.60
N TYR A 514 -8.03 9.71 7.82
CA TYR A 514 -7.53 8.61 7.01
C TYR A 514 -8.14 7.30 7.48
N CYS A 515 -8.70 6.52 6.57
CA CYS A 515 -9.51 5.33 6.91
C CYS A 515 -8.74 4.02 6.75
N TYR A 516 -7.54 4.04 6.16
CA TYR A 516 -6.70 2.87 5.92
C TYR A 516 -7.41 1.79 5.09
N ASP A 517 -8.27 2.20 4.15
CA ASP A 517 -9.19 1.33 3.41
C ASP A 517 -10.10 0.47 4.32
N ASP A 518 -10.38 0.94 5.55
CA ASP A 518 -11.26 0.26 6.52
C ASP A 518 -12.62 0.97 6.65
N HIS A 519 -13.65 0.33 6.09
CA HIS A 519 -15.05 0.72 6.18
C HIS A 519 -15.51 1.12 7.59
N ARG A 520 -15.04 0.44 8.63
CA ARG A 520 -15.49 0.71 10.01
C ARG A 520 -14.94 2.03 10.52
N ILE A 521 -13.71 2.38 10.16
CA ILE A 521 -13.10 3.66 10.53
C ILE A 521 -13.89 4.79 9.86
N ALA A 522 -14.13 4.69 8.55
CA ALA A 522 -14.89 5.71 7.81
C ALA A 522 -16.29 5.94 8.39
N MET A 523 -17.05 4.86 8.65
CA MET A 523 -18.40 4.97 9.20
C MET A 523 -18.40 5.51 10.65
N SER A 524 -17.52 5.02 11.53
CA SER A 524 -17.42 5.55 12.90
C SER A 524 -17.04 7.03 12.94
N PHE A 525 -16.07 7.47 12.15
CA PHE A 525 -15.70 8.89 12.11
C PHE A 525 -16.73 9.77 11.39
N SER A 526 -17.55 9.21 10.50
CA SER A 526 -18.71 9.97 9.98
C SER A 526 -19.74 10.27 11.09
N ILE A 527 -19.89 9.37 12.07
CA ILE A 527 -20.72 9.63 13.26
C ILE A 527 -20.09 10.71 14.14
N LEU A 528 -18.77 10.66 14.38
CA LEU A 528 -18.08 11.72 15.12
C LEU A 528 -18.20 13.08 14.42
N GLY A 529 -18.14 13.10 13.09
CA GLY A 529 -18.38 14.29 12.27
C GLY A 529 -19.74 14.94 12.53
N CYS A 530 -20.76 14.14 12.86
CA CYS A 530 -22.09 14.64 13.23
C CYS A 530 -22.14 15.32 14.62
N ALA A 531 -21.05 15.26 15.41
CA ALA A 531 -20.93 15.93 16.70
C ALA A 531 -20.06 17.19 16.66
N MET A 532 -19.53 17.55 15.49
CA MET A 532 -18.67 18.73 15.33
C MET A 532 -19.40 20.02 15.74
N PRO A 533 -18.71 20.96 16.40
CA PRO A 533 -19.30 22.26 16.74
C PRO A 533 -19.56 23.08 15.48
N GLU A 534 -20.49 24.03 15.57
CA GLU A 534 -20.84 24.92 14.47
C GLU A 534 -19.60 25.64 13.91
N GLY A 535 -19.51 25.71 12.58
CA GLY A 535 -18.37 26.30 11.88
C GLY A 535 -17.13 25.41 11.77
N LYS A 536 -17.13 24.20 12.36
CA LYS A 536 -16.07 23.20 12.16
C LYS A 536 -16.57 22.04 11.32
N GLU A 537 -15.62 21.33 10.71
CA GLU A 537 -15.90 20.30 9.72
C GLU A 537 -15.00 19.07 9.93
N ALA A 538 -15.52 17.91 9.54
CA ALA A 538 -14.77 16.67 9.49
C ALA A 538 -14.80 16.11 8.07
N VAL A 539 -13.62 15.87 7.49
CA VAL A 539 -13.48 15.27 6.16
C VAL A 539 -13.03 13.82 6.32
N VAL A 540 -13.78 12.89 5.74
CA VAL A 540 -13.45 11.46 5.66
C VAL A 540 -12.85 11.19 4.27
N THR A 541 -11.61 10.73 4.22
CA THR A 541 -10.79 10.77 2.99
C THR A 541 -11.01 9.61 2.02
N GLU A 542 -11.46 8.45 2.47
CA GLU A 542 -11.59 7.26 1.61
C GLU A 542 -13.07 6.85 1.50
N LYS A 543 -13.89 7.70 0.85
CA LYS A 543 -15.36 7.55 0.81
C LYS A 543 -15.82 6.14 0.40
N LYS A 544 -15.16 5.52 -0.59
CA LYS A 544 -15.56 4.24 -1.16
C LYS A 544 -15.27 3.02 -0.30
N CYS A 545 -14.41 3.12 0.72
CA CYS A 545 -14.08 1.93 1.54
C CYS A 545 -15.32 1.33 2.23
N VAL A 546 -16.38 2.12 2.46
CA VAL A 546 -17.66 1.65 3.03
C VAL A 546 -18.39 0.63 2.16
N GLU A 547 -18.11 0.55 0.85
CA GLU A 547 -18.74 -0.38 -0.11
C GLU A 547 -18.54 -1.86 0.29
N LYS A 548 -17.55 -2.14 1.12
CA LYS A 548 -17.29 -3.48 1.65
C LYS A 548 -18.45 -4.07 2.46
N THR A 549 -19.19 -3.23 3.19
CA THR A 549 -20.30 -3.68 4.05
C THR A 549 -21.57 -2.86 3.91
N TRP A 550 -21.46 -1.57 3.56
CA TRP A 550 -22.61 -0.70 3.38
C TRP A 550 -22.34 0.36 2.29
N PRO A 551 -22.42 0.00 1.00
CA PRO A 551 -22.24 0.93 -0.12
C PRO A 551 -23.12 2.19 -0.06
N GLY A 552 -24.37 2.02 0.40
CA GLY A 552 -25.35 3.09 0.60
C GLY A 552 -25.23 3.84 1.94
N TRP A 553 -24.12 3.74 2.67
CA TRP A 553 -23.95 4.41 3.97
C TRP A 553 -24.12 5.93 3.86
N TRP A 554 -23.43 6.56 2.92
CA TRP A 554 -23.50 8.01 2.72
C TRP A 554 -24.89 8.49 2.30
N ASP A 555 -25.59 7.67 1.51
CA ASP A 555 -26.98 7.94 1.10
C ASP A 555 -27.91 7.85 2.32
N THR A 556 -27.70 6.87 3.19
CA THR A 556 -28.45 6.73 4.44
C THR A 556 -28.18 7.90 5.38
N LEU A 557 -26.91 8.28 5.54
CA LEU A 557 -26.50 9.39 6.41
C LEU A 557 -27.11 10.72 5.96
N ARG A 558 -27.12 11.00 4.65
CA ARG A 558 -27.73 12.22 4.09
C ARG A 558 -29.26 12.16 4.03
N ASN A 559 -29.80 11.15 3.37
CA ASN A 559 -31.20 11.15 2.96
C ASN A 559 -32.14 10.69 4.07
N VAL A 560 -31.67 9.81 4.95
CA VAL A 560 -32.48 9.24 6.04
C VAL A 560 -32.12 9.90 7.37
N LEU A 561 -30.84 9.92 7.74
CA LEU A 561 -30.38 10.52 8.99
C LEU A 561 -30.24 12.05 8.93
N LYS A 562 -30.44 12.68 7.76
CA LYS A 562 -30.48 14.14 7.58
C LYS A 562 -29.21 14.87 8.03
N ALA A 563 -28.06 14.21 7.98
CA ALA A 563 -26.77 14.89 8.12
C ALA A 563 -26.40 15.57 6.79
N ASP A 564 -25.87 16.79 6.85
CA ASP A 564 -25.43 17.51 5.67
C ASP A 564 -24.07 16.98 5.21
N LEU A 565 -23.92 16.77 3.90
CA LEU A 565 -22.77 16.12 3.29
C LEU A 565 -22.30 16.92 2.08
N GLU A 566 -20.99 17.19 1.98
CA GLU A 566 -20.35 17.84 0.83
C GLU A 566 -19.24 16.97 0.25
N GLY A 567 -19.23 16.76 -1.08
CA GLY A 567 -18.15 16.04 -1.75
C GLY A 567 -16.89 16.90 -1.82
N VAL A 568 -15.77 16.40 -1.30
CA VAL A 568 -14.48 17.09 -1.28
C VAL A 568 -13.49 16.40 -2.20
N ASP A 569 -12.85 17.18 -3.06
CA ASP A 569 -11.72 16.69 -3.83
C ASP A 569 -10.48 16.66 -2.93
N ILE A 570 -9.75 15.56 -2.92
CA ILE A 570 -8.55 15.41 -2.09
C ILE A 570 -7.38 15.38 -3.05
N GLU A 571 -6.47 16.32 -2.89
CA GLU A 571 -5.17 16.22 -3.53
C GLU A 571 -4.49 14.94 -3.03
N ALA A 572 -4.04 14.08 -3.95
CA ALA A 572 -3.42 12.80 -3.62
C ALA A 572 -2.35 13.01 -2.51
N PRO A 573 -2.38 12.26 -1.40
CA PRO A 573 -1.40 12.44 -0.35
C PRO A 573 -0.01 12.15 -0.90
N GLU A 574 0.90 13.12 -0.78
CA GLU A 574 2.33 12.83 -0.82
C GLU A 574 2.60 11.68 0.16
N ALA A 575 3.32 10.65 -0.29
CA ALA A 575 3.74 9.53 0.55
C ALA A 575 4.65 10.04 1.69
N LYS A 576 4.06 10.50 2.79
CA LYS A 576 4.76 10.84 4.02
C LYS A 576 5.09 9.55 4.77
N LEU A 577 6.37 9.17 4.71
CA LEU A 577 6.98 8.19 5.60
C LEU A 577 6.81 8.65 7.06
N HIS A 578 5.89 8.03 7.80
CA HIS A 578 5.69 8.28 9.22
C HIS A 578 6.92 7.84 10.05
N GLY A 579 7.61 8.81 10.63
CA GLY A 579 8.54 8.62 11.74
C GLY A 579 7.97 9.24 13.01
N LYS A 580 7.83 8.41 14.06
CA LYS A 580 7.30 8.73 15.40
C LYS A 580 7.85 10.03 16.00
N GLY A 581 6.95 10.83 16.56
CA GLY A 581 7.28 12.02 17.35
C GLY A 581 7.83 11.67 18.74
N GLY A 582 8.85 12.42 19.15
CA GLY A 582 9.30 12.58 20.53
C GLY A 582 9.29 14.07 20.85
N THR A 583 8.61 14.42 21.95
CA THR A 583 8.30 15.76 22.45
C THR A 583 9.53 16.63 22.74
N LYS A 584 9.49 17.91 22.34
CA LYS A 584 10.22 18.99 23.03
C LYS A 584 9.41 20.29 23.05
N LYS A 585 9.44 20.92 24.22
CA LYS A 585 8.83 22.20 24.61
C LYS A 585 9.28 23.34 23.71
N GLU A 586 8.33 24.20 23.34
CA GLU A 586 8.56 25.52 22.79
C GLU A 586 9.27 26.41 23.81
N VAL A 587 10.36 27.04 23.38
CA VAL A 587 10.83 28.33 23.92
C VAL A 587 11.05 29.23 22.70
N ALA A 588 10.32 30.33 22.68
CA ALA A 588 10.42 31.36 21.65
C ALA A 588 11.79 32.06 21.71
N VAL A 589 12.47 32.19 20.58
CA VAL A 589 13.54 33.18 20.34
C VAL A 589 13.48 33.64 18.88
N GLU A 590 13.74 34.93 18.71
CA GLU A 590 13.55 35.83 17.57
C GLU A 590 14.30 35.47 16.27
N GLU A 591 13.80 36.08 15.19
CA GLU A 591 14.32 36.05 13.82
C GLU A 591 15.80 36.44 13.72
N SER A 592 16.61 35.59 13.07
CA SER A 592 17.82 36.03 12.36
C SER A 592 18.09 35.14 11.14
N ALA A 593 18.50 35.77 10.04
CA ALA A 593 18.82 35.12 8.78
C ALA A 593 20.15 34.34 8.88
N GLY A 594 20.11 33.00 8.80
CA GLY A 594 21.31 32.15 8.73
C GLY A 594 21.02 30.64 8.64
N SER A 595 21.64 29.98 7.65
CA SER A 595 21.82 28.52 7.46
C SER A 595 20.66 27.56 7.79
N GLY A 596 19.94 27.07 6.77
CA GLY A 596 18.95 25.99 6.94
C GLY A 596 19.59 24.62 7.18
N GLU A 597 19.19 23.94 8.25
CA GLU A 597 19.70 22.60 8.61
C GLU A 597 19.35 21.52 7.60
N GLN A 598 20.26 20.55 7.43
CA GLN A 598 20.09 19.36 6.59
C GLN A 598 19.25 18.33 7.33
N VAL A 599 18.20 17.78 6.70
CA VAL A 599 17.43 16.67 7.28
C VAL A 599 17.97 15.36 6.73
N LEU A 600 18.74 14.66 7.56
CA LEU A 600 19.29 13.33 7.24
C LEU A 600 18.31 12.23 7.66
N ASP A 601 18.25 11.17 6.87
CA ASP A 601 17.58 9.93 7.22
C ASP A 601 18.38 9.16 8.26
N ASP A 602 17.79 8.97 9.43
CA ASP A 602 18.47 8.29 10.54
C ASP A 602 18.46 6.75 10.46
N GLY A 603 18.07 6.15 9.33
CA GLY A 603 18.14 4.70 9.13
C GLY A 603 19.57 4.15 9.25
N THR A 604 19.73 3.01 9.91
CA THR A 604 21.05 2.39 10.17
C THR A 604 21.80 2.06 8.88
N VAL A 605 23.10 2.39 8.85
CA VAL A 605 24.01 2.12 7.71
C VAL A 605 24.83 0.88 7.99
N VAL A 606 24.66 -0.16 7.19
CA VAL A 606 25.41 -1.42 7.30
C VAL A 606 26.53 -1.44 6.27
N LEU A 607 27.75 -1.75 6.68
CA LEU A 607 28.93 -1.83 5.82
C LEU A 607 29.30 -3.30 5.57
N VAL A 608 29.31 -3.70 4.30
CA VAL A 608 29.73 -5.04 3.84
C VAL A 608 30.92 -4.93 2.90
N GLY A 609 31.61 -6.05 2.67
CA GLY A 609 32.80 -6.10 1.80
C GLY A 609 33.91 -6.97 2.38
N MET A 610 34.95 -7.20 1.58
CA MET A 610 36.08 -8.07 1.95
C MET A 610 36.80 -7.58 3.21
N ARG A 611 37.48 -8.49 3.92
CA ARG A 611 38.43 -8.11 4.97
C ARG A 611 39.53 -7.25 4.36
N GLY A 612 40.01 -6.22 5.07
CA GLY A 612 41.00 -5.28 4.53
C GLY A 612 40.46 -4.23 3.55
N ALA A 613 39.16 -4.28 3.21
CA ALA A 613 38.54 -3.27 2.34
C ALA A 613 38.34 -1.89 3.00
N GLY A 614 38.55 -1.77 4.31
CA GLY A 614 38.44 -0.49 5.04
C GLY A 614 37.12 -0.26 5.77
N LYS A 615 36.29 -1.29 6.00
CA LYS A 615 34.96 -1.17 6.63
C LYS A 615 34.98 -0.53 8.02
N THR A 616 35.85 -0.97 8.92
CA THR A 616 35.94 -0.41 10.28
C THR A 616 36.40 1.06 10.25
N HIS A 617 37.33 1.42 9.36
CA HIS A 617 37.74 2.81 9.14
C HIS A 617 36.56 3.66 8.63
N ALA A 618 35.91 3.21 7.57
CA ALA A 618 34.72 3.87 7.03
C ALA A 618 33.61 3.99 8.08
N GLY A 619 33.40 2.96 8.89
CA GLY A 619 32.43 2.96 9.99
C GLY A 619 32.69 4.04 11.01
N ARG A 620 33.94 4.23 11.44
CA ARG A 620 34.35 5.31 12.36
C ARG A 620 34.14 6.69 11.74
N THR A 621 34.53 6.88 10.48
CA THR A 621 34.33 8.15 9.76
C THR A 621 32.86 8.51 9.65
N ILE A 622 32.01 7.55 9.23
CA ILE A 622 30.56 7.75 9.08
C ILE A 622 29.90 8.01 10.43
N SER A 623 30.21 7.20 11.45
CA SER A 623 29.67 7.35 12.81
C SER A 623 29.94 8.76 13.34
N LYS A 624 31.17 9.25 13.21
CA LYS A 624 31.56 10.60 13.65
C LYS A 624 30.81 11.69 12.91
N VAL A 625 30.67 11.58 11.59
CA VAL A 625 30.11 12.65 10.74
C VAL A 625 28.59 12.70 10.80
N LEU A 626 27.93 11.55 10.97
CA LEU A 626 26.47 11.47 11.12
C LEU A 626 26.01 11.53 12.58
N GLY A 627 26.92 11.48 13.55
CA GLY A 627 26.58 11.43 14.98
C GLY A 627 25.89 10.12 15.40
N ARG A 628 26.32 8.99 14.83
CA ARG A 628 25.69 7.66 15.01
C ARG A 628 26.55 6.72 15.81
N GLU A 629 25.93 5.75 16.49
CA GLU A 629 26.64 4.69 17.21
C GLU A 629 27.34 3.74 16.23
N LEU A 630 28.65 3.49 16.41
CA LEU A 630 29.36 2.46 15.65
C LEU A 630 29.25 1.11 16.36
N VAL A 631 28.77 0.10 15.62
CA VAL A 631 28.77 -1.30 16.04
C VAL A 631 29.68 -2.08 15.09
N ASP A 632 30.88 -2.42 15.54
CA ASP A 632 31.73 -3.38 14.83
C ASP A 632 31.28 -4.81 15.18
N MET A 633 30.80 -5.56 14.19
CA MET A 633 30.20 -6.88 14.43
C MET A 633 31.24 -7.90 14.90
N ASP A 634 32.51 -7.79 14.50
CA ASP A 634 33.54 -8.70 14.99
C ASP A 634 33.76 -8.47 16.50
N GLU A 635 33.87 -7.22 16.95
CA GLU A 635 33.98 -6.88 18.39
C GLU A 635 32.72 -7.25 19.19
N TYR A 636 31.54 -7.02 18.61
CA TYR A 636 30.26 -7.34 19.22
C TYR A 636 30.12 -8.86 19.44
N LEU A 637 30.48 -9.66 18.42
CA LEU A 637 30.47 -11.11 18.49
C LEU A 637 31.40 -11.65 19.57
N GLU A 638 32.65 -11.16 19.64
CA GLU A 638 33.60 -11.63 20.67
C GLU A 638 33.12 -11.33 22.08
N LYS A 639 32.54 -10.14 22.29
CA LYS A 639 31.97 -9.75 23.58
C LYS A 639 30.74 -10.59 23.93
N ALA A 640 29.86 -10.86 22.97
CA ALA A 640 28.63 -11.62 23.19
C ALA A 640 28.90 -13.12 23.39
N LEU A 641 29.89 -13.68 22.70
CA LEU A 641 30.30 -15.08 22.80
C LEU A 641 31.29 -15.35 23.95
N GLN A 642 31.83 -14.29 24.57
CA GLN A 642 32.85 -14.36 25.63
C GLN A 642 34.11 -15.16 25.23
N THR A 643 34.45 -15.15 23.94
CA THR A 643 35.65 -15.79 23.37
C THR A 643 36.07 -15.05 22.11
N THR A 644 37.32 -15.22 21.67
CA THR A 644 37.79 -14.62 20.41
C THR A 644 37.25 -15.40 19.22
N ILE A 645 37.05 -14.74 18.07
CA ILE A 645 36.56 -15.44 16.86
C ILE A 645 37.51 -16.57 16.39
N PRO A 646 38.86 -16.43 16.41
CA PRO A 646 39.76 -17.53 16.12
C PRO A 646 39.55 -18.76 17.03
N GLU A 647 39.36 -18.54 18.33
CA GLU A 647 39.17 -19.59 19.33
C GLU A 647 37.78 -20.25 19.22
N PHE A 648 36.74 -19.46 18.94
CA PHE A 648 35.41 -19.98 18.66
C PHE A 648 35.43 -20.90 17.44
N ILE A 649 36.08 -20.48 16.35
CA ILE A 649 36.17 -21.26 15.11
C ILE A 649 36.99 -22.54 15.32
N SER A 650 38.10 -22.49 16.07
CA SER A 650 38.89 -23.70 16.34
C SER A 650 38.12 -24.73 17.17
N THR A 651 37.21 -24.27 18.03
CA THR A 651 36.43 -25.12 18.93
C THR A 651 35.12 -25.64 18.31
N LYS A 652 34.39 -24.78 17.58
CA LYS A 652 33.02 -25.04 17.09
C LYS A 652 32.91 -25.12 15.56
N GLY A 653 33.95 -24.72 14.84
CA GLY A 653 33.98 -24.73 13.38
C GLY A 653 33.30 -23.52 12.73
N TRP A 654 33.47 -23.41 11.41
CA TRP A 654 32.98 -22.29 10.60
C TRP A 654 31.47 -22.24 10.44
N GLU A 655 30.82 -23.40 10.37
CA GLU A 655 29.37 -23.48 10.16
C GLU A 655 28.60 -22.86 11.33
N GLU A 656 29.02 -23.18 12.56
CA GLU A 656 28.39 -22.65 13.76
C GLU A 656 28.68 -21.16 13.93
N PHE A 657 29.91 -20.72 13.61
CA PHE A 657 30.25 -19.30 13.60
C PHE A 657 29.34 -18.50 12.65
N ARG A 658 29.04 -19.03 11.45
CA ARG A 658 28.16 -18.37 10.47
C ARG A 658 26.71 -18.26 10.94
N LYS A 659 26.21 -19.23 11.70
CA LYS A 659 24.87 -19.18 12.32
C LYS A 659 24.80 -18.07 13.36
N GLU A 660 25.79 -18.01 14.25
CA GLU A 660 25.88 -16.95 15.27
C GLU A 660 26.07 -15.56 14.65
N GLU A 661 26.95 -15.43 13.64
CA GLU A 661 27.18 -14.18 12.90
C GLU A 661 25.85 -13.63 12.31
N THR A 662 24.99 -14.53 11.82
CA THR A 662 23.67 -14.16 11.29
C THR A 662 22.67 -13.79 12.40
N ARG A 663 22.63 -14.58 13.49
CA ARG A 663 21.73 -14.34 14.63
C ARG A 663 21.99 -12.96 15.24
N PHE A 664 23.25 -12.63 15.48
CA PHE A 664 23.64 -11.35 16.07
C PHE A 664 23.49 -10.18 15.09
N LEU A 665 23.65 -10.39 13.77
CA LEU A 665 23.31 -9.35 12.79
C LEU A 665 21.83 -8.96 12.92
N SER A 666 20.91 -9.94 12.98
CA SER A 666 19.49 -9.68 13.17
C SER A 666 19.21 -8.96 14.50
N GLU A 667 19.82 -9.42 15.59
CA GLU A 667 19.68 -8.81 16.92
C GLU A 667 20.13 -7.33 16.92
N VAL A 668 21.30 -7.03 16.35
CA VAL A 668 21.83 -5.67 16.27
C VAL A 668 20.92 -4.78 15.44
N LEU A 669 20.43 -5.26 14.30
CA LEU A 669 19.52 -4.48 13.44
C LEU A 669 18.15 -4.25 14.08
N GLU A 670 17.63 -5.20 14.86
CA GLU A 670 16.39 -5.04 15.63
C GLU A 670 16.56 -4.04 16.78
N LYS A 671 17.71 -4.09 17.46
CA LYS A 671 18.02 -3.19 18.58
C LYS A 671 18.34 -1.76 18.12
N HIS A 672 19.01 -1.63 16.98
CA HIS A 672 19.44 -0.36 16.41
C HIS A 672 18.82 -0.15 15.02
N PRO A 673 17.49 0.05 14.92
CA PRO A 673 16.86 0.28 13.62
C PRO A 673 17.14 1.67 13.04
N LYS A 674 17.62 2.59 13.87
CA LYS A 674 18.03 3.94 13.52
C LYS A 674 19.27 4.33 14.32
N GLY A 675 19.99 5.35 13.86
CA GLY A 675 21.05 5.99 14.62
C GLY A 675 22.35 5.19 14.74
N ALA A 676 22.53 4.12 13.96
CA ALA A 676 23.74 3.29 14.02
C ALA A 676 24.46 3.15 12.67
N VAL A 677 25.74 2.75 12.76
CA VAL A 677 26.60 2.30 11.67
C VAL A 677 27.11 0.92 12.06
N VAL A 678 26.80 -0.11 11.27
CA VAL A 678 27.14 -1.50 11.58
C VAL A 678 28.21 -1.97 10.60
N ALA A 679 29.41 -2.28 11.07
CA ALA A 679 30.47 -2.84 10.23
C ALA A 679 30.47 -4.37 10.33
N CYS A 680 30.10 -5.07 9.26
CA CYS A 680 29.98 -6.53 9.27
C CYS A 680 31.32 -7.25 9.04
N GLY A 681 31.40 -8.50 9.52
CA GLY A 681 32.47 -9.43 9.17
C GLY A 681 32.51 -9.69 7.66
N GLY A 682 33.71 -9.91 7.12
CA GLY A 682 33.88 -10.10 5.67
C GLY A 682 33.14 -11.31 5.11
N GLY A 683 32.78 -12.31 5.92
CA GLY A 683 32.11 -13.52 5.46
C GLY A 683 30.59 -13.52 5.60
N ILE A 684 29.98 -12.43 6.09
CA ILE A 684 28.55 -12.36 6.37
C ILE A 684 27.66 -12.78 5.19
N VAL A 685 28.10 -12.51 3.95
CA VAL A 685 27.34 -12.80 2.73
C VAL A 685 27.36 -14.28 2.32
N GLU A 686 28.16 -15.13 2.97
CA GLU A 686 28.21 -16.56 2.65
C GLU A 686 26.95 -17.29 3.14
N THR A 687 26.30 -16.78 4.19
CA THR A 687 25.07 -17.35 4.73
C THR A 687 23.84 -16.79 4.03
N GLU A 688 22.99 -17.65 3.49
CA GLU A 688 21.78 -17.24 2.77
C GLU A 688 20.80 -16.43 3.64
N SER A 689 20.57 -16.86 4.88
CA SER A 689 19.71 -16.14 5.82
C SER A 689 20.23 -14.73 6.15
N ALA A 690 21.56 -14.54 6.23
CA ALA A 690 22.14 -13.21 6.40
C ALA A 690 21.92 -12.34 5.16
N ARG A 691 21.99 -12.92 3.94
CA ARG A 691 21.66 -12.18 2.71
C ARG A 691 20.20 -11.74 2.69
N GLU A 692 19.26 -12.58 3.14
CA GLU A 692 17.85 -12.20 3.25
C GLU A 692 17.62 -11.07 4.26
N VAL A 693 18.31 -11.10 5.41
CA VAL A 693 18.25 -10.02 6.40
C VAL A 693 18.75 -8.70 5.80
N LEU A 694 19.90 -8.70 5.12
CA LEU A 694 20.48 -7.50 4.50
C LEU A 694 19.60 -6.97 3.36
N LYS A 695 19.10 -7.84 2.47
CA LYS A 695 18.17 -7.46 1.40
C LYS A 695 16.86 -6.89 1.95
N GLY A 696 16.31 -7.55 2.97
CA GLY A 696 15.11 -7.09 3.66
C GLY A 696 15.31 -5.74 4.34
N TRP A 697 16.50 -5.47 4.86
CA TRP A 697 16.83 -4.21 5.55
C TRP A 697 16.60 -2.98 4.67
N TRP A 698 17.29 -2.92 3.53
CA TRP A 698 17.16 -1.77 2.63
C TRP A 698 15.93 -1.90 1.71
N GLY A 699 15.53 -3.11 1.34
CA GLY A 699 14.36 -3.36 0.48
C GLY A 699 13.03 -2.93 1.11
N GLN A 700 12.94 -2.92 2.45
CA GLN A 700 11.80 -2.41 3.21
C GLN A 700 11.95 -0.93 3.61
N GLY A 701 13.05 -0.27 3.19
CA GLY A 701 13.34 1.13 3.53
C GLY A 701 13.70 1.37 5.00
N LYS A 702 14.26 0.37 5.71
CA LYS A 702 14.66 0.50 7.13
C LYS A 702 16.04 1.16 7.29
N GLY A 703 16.91 1.06 6.30
CA GLY A 703 18.24 1.67 6.30
C GLY A 703 19.03 1.35 5.04
N TYR A 704 20.36 1.39 5.12
CA TYR A 704 21.26 1.32 3.97
C TYR A 704 22.23 0.15 4.11
N VAL A 705 22.60 -0.50 3.01
CA VAL A 705 23.67 -1.51 2.98
C VAL A 705 24.69 -1.08 1.94
N VAL A 706 25.87 -0.66 2.41
CA VAL A 706 26.96 -0.10 1.60
C VAL A 706 28.06 -1.14 1.42
N HIS A 707 28.33 -1.52 0.18
CA HIS A 707 29.50 -2.31 -0.17
C HIS A 707 30.74 -1.40 -0.21
N VAL A 708 31.66 -1.57 0.75
CA VAL A 708 32.97 -0.92 0.71
C VAL A 708 33.90 -1.77 -0.13
N LYS A 709 34.22 -1.27 -1.32
CA LYS A 709 34.96 -2.00 -2.34
C LYS A 709 36.33 -1.39 -2.55
N ARG A 710 37.36 -2.23 -2.48
CA ARG A 710 38.75 -1.86 -2.74
C ARG A 710 39.32 -2.83 -3.77
N ASP A 711 40.31 -2.40 -4.55
CA ASP A 711 40.97 -3.29 -5.50
C ASP A 711 41.50 -4.55 -4.80
N ILE A 712 41.19 -5.72 -5.36
CA ILE A 712 41.49 -7.00 -4.71
C ILE A 712 43.00 -7.25 -4.62
N SER A 713 43.80 -6.69 -5.53
CA SER A 713 45.26 -6.78 -5.43
C SER A 713 45.80 -6.01 -4.23
N GLU A 714 45.27 -4.82 -3.95
CA GLU A 714 45.63 -4.02 -2.77
C GLU A 714 45.17 -4.70 -1.46
N VAL A 715 43.97 -5.30 -1.46
CA VAL A 715 43.49 -6.09 -0.32
C VAL A 715 44.40 -7.28 -0.05
N ARG A 716 44.95 -7.90 -1.10
CA ARG A 716 45.85 -9.06 -0.99
C ARG A 716 47.18 -8.66 -0.38
N GLU A 717 47.74 -7.53 -0.79
CA GLU A 717 48.97 -7.00 -0.22
C GLU A 717 48.80 -6.62 1.24
N TYR A 718 47.72 -5.91 1.58
CA TYR A 718 47.42 -5.54 2.98
C TYR A 718 47.28 -6.76 3.90
N LEU A 719 46.61 -7.83 3.43
CA LEU A 719 46.40 -9.04 4.24
C LEU A 719 47.62 -9.95 4.36
N LYS A 720 48.67 -9.76 3.55
CA LYS A 720 49.96 -10.44 3.76
C LYS A 720 50.66 -9.96 5.04
N ASP A 721 50.37 -8.73 5.48
CA ASP A 721 50.97 -8.10 6.66
C ASP A 721 50.12 -8.28 7.95
N ASP A 722 48.88 -8.76 7.86
CA ASP A 722 47.94 -8.91 9.01
C ASP A 722 47.82 -10.38 9.49
N THR A 723 48.38 -10.68 10.67
CA THR A 723 48.46 -12.04 11.26
C THR A 723 47.29 -12.43 12.18
N THR A 724 46.23 -11.61 12.31
CA THR A 724 45.23 -11.75 13.39
C THR A 724 44.19 -12.89 13.23
N ARG A 725 44.09 -13.55 12.07
CA ARG A 725 43.25 -14.75 11.84
C ARG A 725 43.89 -15.68 10.80
N PRO A 726 43.84 -17.01 10.95
CA PRO A 726 44.34 -17.94 9.94
C PRO A 726 43.56 -17.77 8.62
N MET A 727 44.27 -17.59 7.52
CA MET A 727 43.69 -17.72 6.19
C MET A 727 43.17 -19.15 6.03
N TYR A 728 41.89 -19.30 5.69
CA TYR A 728 41.40 -20.57 5.16
C TYR A 728 42.32 -20.95 3.98
N GLY A 729 42.69 -22.22 3.84
CA GLY A 729 43.69 -22.69 2.85
C GLY A 729 43.27 -22.60 1.38
N GLN A 730 42.46 -21.61 1.00
CA GLN A 730 42.00 -21.31 -0.34
C GLN A 730 42.54 -19.95 -0.79
N ASP A 731 42.78 -19.80 -2.09
CA ASP A 731 43.30 -18.56 -2.66
C ASP A 731 42.27 -17.42 -2.49
N MET A 732 42.75 -16.21 -2.18
CA MET A 732 41.90 -15.07 -1.89
C MET A 732 41.05 -14.63 -3.10
N MET A 733 41.55 -14.90 -4.32
CA MET A 733 40.82 -14.63 -5.55
C MET A 733 39.60 -15.54 -5.70
N ASP A 734 39.67 -16.79 -5.23
CA ASP A 734 38.54 -17.72 -5.24
C ASP A 734 37.44 -17.26 -4.29
N VAL A 735 37.84 -16.78 -3.10
CA VAL A 735 36.90 -16.23 -2.11
C VAL A 735 36.21 -14.98 -2.66
N TRP A 736 36.96 -14.08 -3.31
CA TRP A 736 36.38 -12.91 -3.97
C TRP A 736 35.45 -13.29 -5.11
N ALA A 737 35.87 -14.19 -6.01
CA ALA A 737 35.08 -14.63 -7.15
C ALA A 737 33.72 -15.21 -6.73
N ARG A 738 33.67 -15.92 -5.60
CA ARG A 738 32.45 -16.46 -5.01
C ARG A 738 31.57 -15.40 -4.33
N ARG A 739 32.16 -14.41 -3.64
CA ARG A 739 31.42 -13.43 -2.84
C ARG A 739 31.00 -12.16 -3.58
N LYS A 740 31.66 -11.79 -4.68
CA LYS A 740 31.43 -10.53 -5.40
C LYS A 740 29.96 -10.31 -5.79
N ASP A 741 29.29 -11.36 -6.25
CA ASP A 741 27.91 -11.28 -6.71
C ASP A 741 26.95 -11.19 -5.52
N TRP A 742 27.28 -11.83 -4.39
CA TRP A 742 26.51 -11.72 -3.16
C TRP A 742 26.65 -10.35 -2.49
N TYR A 743 27.82 -9.74 -2.48
CA TYR A 743 27.95 -8.34 -2.01
C TYR A 743 27.09 -7.41 -2.86
N ARG A 744 27.12 -7.58 -4.18
CA ARG A 744 26.28 -6.82 -5.10
C ARG A 744 24.78 -7.04 -4.84
N GLU A 745 24.38 -8.27 -4.57
CA GLU A 745 22.98 -8.65 -4.31
C GLU A 745 22.42 -7.99 -3.05
N VAL A 746 23.20 -7.94 -1.96
CA VAL A 746 22.72 -7.46 -0.66
C VAL A 746 22.83 -5.94 -0.48
N SER A 747 23.59 -5.25 -1.34
CA SER A 747 23.91 -3.84 -1.18
C SER A 747 22.93 -2.92 -1.90
N SER A 748 22.51 -1.86 -1.21
CA SER A 748 21.79 -0.75 -1.84
C SER A 748 22.74 0.24 -2.52
N HIS A 749 23.97 0.39 -2.00
CA HIS A 749 24.96 1.31 -2.54
C HIS A 749 26.38 0.69 -2.51
N GLU A 750 27.29 1.24 -3.31
CA GLU A 750 28.69 0.82 -3.39
C GLU A 750 29.62 2.04 -3.29
N PHE A 751 30.61 1.96 -2.41
CA PHE A 751 31.66 2.97 -2.26
C PHE A 751 33.01 2.37 -2.67
N VAL A 752 33.67 2.99 -3.65
CA VAL A 752 34.94 2.52 -4.20
C VAL A 752 36.10 3.27 -3.52
N VAL A 753 36.89 2.53 -2.75
CA VAL A 753 38.12 3.00 -2.11
C VAL A 753 39.24 2.98 -3.15
N LEU A 754 39.80 4.15 -3.45
CA LEU A 754 40.98 4.32 -4.31
C LEU A 754 42.05 5.05 -3.50
N THR A 755 43.26 4.52 -3.38
CA THR A 755 44.31 5.15 -2.57
C THR A 755 45.38 5.87 -3.41
N SER A 756 45.35 5.69 -4.73
CA SER A 756 46.26 6.30 -5.70
C SER A 756 45.51 6.76 -6.96
N ALA A 757 46.05 7.76 -7.66
CA ALA A 757 45.55 8.22 -8.96
C ALA A 757 46.01 7.32 -10.14
N GLY A 758 46.75 6.26 -9.85
CA GLY A 758 47.31 5.34 -10.84
C GLY A 758 48.12 4.21 -10.18
N VAL A 759 48.28 3.10 -10.90
CA VAL A 759 49.00 1.90 -10.42
C VAL A 759 50.45 2.26 -10.08
N GLY A 760 50.82 2.20 -8.80
CA GLY A 760 52.20 2.38 -8.32
C GLY A 760 52.55 3.73 -7.70
N ALA A 761 51.61 4.68 -7.56
CA ALA A 761 51.87 5.91 -6.80
C ALA A 761 51.88 5.63 -5.27
N PRO A 762 52.83 6.19 -4.49
CA PRO A 762 52.92 5.93 -3.06
C PRO A 762 51.68 6.43 -2.33
N VAL A 763 51.09 5.57 -1.48
CA VAL A 763 49.95 5.93 -0.62
C VAL A 763 50.45 6.86 0.49
N THR A 764 49.99 8.11 0.49
CA THR A 764 50.36 9.10 1.52
C THR A 764 49.22 9.29 2.54
N GLN A 765 49.50 9.98 3.65
CA GLN A 765 48.46 10.35 4.61
C GLN A 765 47.39 11.28 3.99
N GLU A 766 47.77 12.08 2.99
CA GLU A 766 46.86 12.94 2.23
C GLU A 766 45.90 12.12 1.33
N SER A 767 46.35 10.98 0.80
CA SER A 767 45.50 10.07 0.01
C SER A 767 44.30 9.55 0.80
N TRP A 768 44.49 9.17 2.07
CA TRP A 768 43.40 8.70 2.94
C TRP A 768 42.48 9.83 3.39
N ALA A 769 43.01 11.03 3.62
CA ALA A 769 42.18 12.21 3.92
C ALA A 769 41.24 12.55 2.74
N ALA A 770 41.69 12.36 1.49
CA ALA A 770 40.84 12.52 0.32
C ALA A 770 39.76 11.43 0.23
N VAL A 771 40.10 10.17 0.55
CA VAL A 771 39.11 9.07 0.65
C VAL A 771 38.04 9.38 1.71
N ASP A 772 38.43 9.92 2.86
CA ASP A 772 37.49 10.29 3.92
C ASP A 772 36.55 11.43 3.48
N ARG A 773 37.05 12.44 2.77
CA ARG A 773 36.20 13.52 2.21
C ARG A 773 35.18 12.98 1.21
N ASP A 774 35.62 12.12 0.30
CA ASP A 774 34.76 11.41 -0.66
C ASP A 774 33.70 10.57 0.04
N LEU A 775 34.10 9.75 1.03
CA LEU A 775 33.18 8.93 1.83
C LEU A 775 32.14 9.79 2.55
N ILE A 776 32.56 10.90 3.16
CA ILE A 776 31.66 11.84 3.84
C ILE A 776 30.62 12.39 2.87
N ARG A 777 31.07 12.85 1.70
CA ARG A 777 30.18 13.36 0.66
C ARG A 777 29.19 12.29 0.23
N PHE A 778 29.68 11.12 -0.16
CA PHE A 778 28.85 9.99 -0.60
C PHE A 778 27.79 9.61 0.45
N VAL A 779 28.18 9.46 1.72
CA VAL A 779 27.22 9.04 2.75
C VAL A 779 26.20 10.12 3.07
N LYS A 780 26.60 11.40 3.06
CA LYS A 780 25.65 12.51 3.16
C LYS A 780 24.67 12.48 2.00
N THR A 781 25.13 12.25 0.77
CA THR A 781 24.26 12.18 -0.40
C THR A 781 23.21 11.08 -0.25
N ILE A 782 23.62 9.85 0.04
CA ILE A 782 22.67 8.71 0.11
C ILE A 782 21.72 8.80 1.31
N THR A 783 22.09 9.51 2.39
CA THR A 783 21.25 9.64 3.58
C THR A 783 20.43 10.93 3.64
N THR A 784 20.66 11.92 2.78
CA THR A 784 19.91 13.20 2.86
C THR A 784 18.48 13.06 2.35
N LYS A 785 17.49 13.40 3.19
CA LYS A 785 16.06 13.46 2.83
C LYS A 785 15.64 14.83 2.28
N LYS A 786 16.14 15.92 2.86
CA LYS A 786 15.88 17.31 2.43
C LYS A 786 17.06 18.23 2.76
N TRP A 787 17.41 19.13 1.84
CA TRP A 787 18.41 20.18 2.06
C TRP A 787 17.80 21.59 2.11
N GLY A 788 17.77 22.21 3.29
CA GLY A 788 17.41 23.63 3.48
C GLY A 788 16.07 24.05 2.83
N ARG A 789 15.97 25.31 2.40
CA ARG A 789 14.81 25.87 1.66
C ARG A 789 14.69 25.38 0.21
N SER A 790 15.72 24.68 -0.31
CA SER A 790 15.77 24.18 -1.69
C SER A 790 14.86 22.97 -1.91
N GLY A 791 14.62 22.18 -0.85
CA GLY A 791 13.87 20.93 -0.94
C GLY A 791 14.58 19.80 -1.68
N LEU A 792 15.85 19.97 -2.08
CA LEU A 792 16.59 18.98 -2.87
C LEU A 792 17.25 17.89 -1.98
N PRO A 793 17.12 16.58 -2.27
CA PRO A 793 17.91 15.52 -1.63
C PRO A 793 19.39 15.54 -2.05
N GLY A 794 20.23 14.70 -1.41
CA GLY A 794 21.60 14.45 -1.89
C GLY A 794 22.68 15.46 -1.50
N GLY A 795 22.31 16.54 -0.80
CA GLY A 795 23.26 17.56 -0.36
C GLY A 795 23.54 18.66 -1.38
N VAL A 796 22.77 18.71 -2.46
CA VAL A 796 22.96 19.68 -3.54
C VAL A 796 22.42 21.05 -3.11
N PRO A 797 23.22 22.13 -3.17
CA PRO A 797 22.75 23.48 -2.91
C PRO A 797 21.62 23.87 -3.87
N ALA A 798 20.78 24.84 -3.47
CA ALA A 798 19.86 25.46 -4.42
C ALA A 798 20.69 26.07 -5.56
N PRO A 799 20.41 25.77 -6.84
CA PRO A 799 21.16 26.36 -7.93
C PRO A 799 20.94 27.89 -7.95
N PRO A 800 21.96 28.66 -8.35
CA PRO A 800 21.81 30.08 -8.61
C PRO A 800 20.79 30.34 -9.74
N ALA A 801 20.40 31.61 -9.93
CA ALA A 801 19.42 31.99 -10.95
C ALA A 801 19.81 31.57 -12.39
N SER A 802 21.09 31.32 -12.64
CA SER A 802 21.60 30.67 -13.84
C SER A 802 22.60 29.61 -13.39
N SER A 803 22.40 28.37 -13.83
CA SER A 803 23.25 27.23 -13.46
C SER A 803 23.67 26.43 -14.68
N PHE A 804 24.83 25.78 -14.57
CA PHE A 804 25.48 25.06 -15.64
C PHE A 804 26.02 23.72 -15.16
N PHE A 805 26.15 22.76 -16.08
CA PHE A 805 27.02 21.61 -15.86
C PHE A 805 27.92 21.43 -17.07
N VAL A 806 29.17 21.05 -16.84
CA VAL A 806 30.15 20.81 -17.90
C VAL A 806 30.17 19.34 -18.30
N SER A 807 30.03 19.04 -19.59
CA SER A 807 30.10 17.68 -20.12
C SER A 807 31.54 17.26 -20.42
N LEU A 808 32.07 16.30 -19.66
CA LEU A 808 33.39 15.74 -19.92
C LEU A 808 33.35 14.85 -21.17
N THR A 809 34.40 14.95 -21.99
CA THR A 809 34.51 14.22 -23.27
C THR A 809 35.76 13.34 -23.34
N TYR A 810 36.48 13.20 -22.23
CA TYR A 810 37.67 12.35 -22.14
C TYR A 810 37.29 10.86 -22.20
N PRO A 811 38.12 10.02 -22.86
CA PRO A 811 37.98 8.57 -22.81
C PRO A 811 38.33 7.99 -21.44
N ASP A 812 39.13 8.70 -20.63
CA ASP A 812 39.46 8.37 -19.24
C ASP A 812 39.56 9.67 -18.42
N VAL A 813 38.92 9.73 -17.24
CA VAL A 813 38.89 10.93 -16.39
C VAL A 813 40.29 11.32 -15.92
N SER A 814 41.21 10.35 -15.77
CA SER A 814 42.58 10.60 -15.33
C SER A 814 43.36 11.56 -16.25
N GLU A 815 43.01 11.61 -17.54
CA GLU A 815 43.65 12.49 -18.53
C GLU A 815 43.41 13.98 -18.25
N GLY A 816 42.28 14.32 -17.63
CA GLY A 816 41.87 15.69 -17.36
C GLY A 816 42.01 16.14 -15.90
N LEU A 817 42.49 15.29 -14.98
CA LEU A 817 42.47 15.57 -13.54
C LEU A 817 43.25 16.82 -13.14
N ASN A 818 44.42 17.06 -13.76
CA ASN A 818 45.28 18.19 -13.42
C ASN A 818 44.66 19.55 -13.77
N ASP A 819 43.77 19.57 -14.77
CA ASP A 819 43.08 20.78 -15.23
C ASP A 819 41.61 20.80 -14.78
N LEU A 820 41.17 19.84 -13.95
CA LEU A 820 39.75 19.65 -13.64
C LEU A 820 39.13 20.89 -13.00
N GLU A 821 39.84 21.54 -12.07
CA GLU A 821 39.38 22.78 -11.42
C GLU A 821 39.08 23.86 -12.46
N LYS A 822 39.98 24.05 -13.43
CA LYS A 822 39.83 25.02 -14.54
C LYS A 822 38.72 24.62 -15.50
N ILE A 823 38.58 23.32 -15.82
CA ILE A 823 37.51 22.80 -16.69
C ILE A 823 36.14 23.03 -16.05
N THR A 824 36.05 22.89 -14.73
CA THR A 824 34.81 23.04 -13.97
C THR A 824 34.50 24.47 -13.54
N GLU A 825 35.36 25.44 -13.89
CA GLU A 825 35.16 26.85 -13.53
C GLU A 825 33.81 27.36 -14.06
N GLY A 826 32.99 27.93 -13.16
CA GLY A 826 31.66 28.44 -13.49
C GLY A 826 30.57 27.37 -13.67
N SER A 827 30.86 26.08 -13.43
CA SER A 827 29.88 24.99 -13.45
C SER A 827 29.38 24.63 -12.05
N ASP A 828 28.10 24.27 -11.95
CA ASP A 828 27.45 23.81 -10.72
C ASP A 828 27.41 22.29 -10.60
N ALA A 829 27.71 21.58 -11.69
CA ALA A 829 27.85 20.12 -11.72
C ALA A 829 28.78 19.70 -12.86
N VAL A 830 29.24 18.46 -12.83
CA VAL A 830 30.07 17.85 -13.87
C VAL A 830 29.38 16.60 -14.44
N GLU A 831 29.20 16.55 -15.76
CA GLU A 831 28.62 15.39 -16.43
C GLU A 831 29.70 14.40 -16.88
N LEU A 832 29.62 13.19 -16.33
CA LEU A 832 30.37 12.03 -16.78
C LEU A 832 29.59 11.33 -17.90
N ARG A 833 30.07 11.50 -19.14
CA ARG A 833 29.55 10.80 -20.33
C ARG A 833 30.13 9.41 -20.43
N VAL A 834 29.46 8.44 -19.81
CA VAL A 834 29.90 7.04 -19.77
C VAL A 834 30.05 6.45 -21.16
N ASP A 835 29.19 6.85 -22.10
CA ASP A 835 29.26 6.41 -23.49
C ASP A 835 30.52 6.86 -24.23
N LEU A 836 31.20 7.91 -23.75
CA LEU A 836 32.45 8.41 -24.33
C LEU A 836 33.71 7.80 -23.71
N LEU A 837 33.58 7.04 -22.62
CA LEU A 837 34.70 6.37 -21.97
C LEU A 837 35.28 5.23 -22.82
N ALA A 838 36.54 4.85 -22.54
CA ALA A 838 37.24 3.78 -23.23
C ALA A 838 36.65 2.38 -22.98
N GLY A 839 35.82 2.21 -21.94
CA GLY A 839 35.21 0.94 -21.58
C GLY A 839 33.94 1.09 -20.74
N PHE A 840 33.11 0.04 -20.74
CA PHE A 840 31.78 0.03 -20.12
C PHE A 840 31.61 -1.04 -19.03
N THR A 841 32.70 -1.55 -18.46
CA THR A 841 32.61 -2.47 -17.32
C THR A 841 32.31 -1.69 -16.05
N GLU A 842 31.47 -2.21 -15.15
CA GLU A 842 31.16 -1.52 -13.89
C GLU A 842 32.40 -1.25 -13.03
N GLU A 843 33.39 -2.13 -13.08
CA GLU A 843 34.65 -1.90 -12.37
C GLU A 843 35.39 -0.68 -12.91
N TYR A 844 35.53 -0.57 -14.23
CA TYR A 844 36.20 0.55 -14.86
C TYR A 844 35.42 1.85 -14.65
N VAL A 845 34.11 1.86 -14.96
CA VAL A 845 33.27 3.07 -14.82
C VAL A 845 33.17 3.51 -13.36
N GLY A 846 33.07 2.57 -12.41
CA GLY A 846 33.08 2.88 -10.98
C GLY A 846 34.37 3.55 -10.51
N LYS A 847 35.53 3.15 -11.07
CA LYS A 847 36.82 3.83 -10.85
C LYS A 847 36.77 5.28 -11.38
N GLN A 848 36.19 5.52 -12.55
CA GLN A 848 36.03 6.87 -13.12
C GLN A 848 35.14 7.78 -12.26
N VAL A 849 34.01 7.26 -11.77
CA VAL A 849 33.12 8.01 -10.85
C VAL A 849 33.84 8.37 -9.54
N ALA A 850 34.56 7.40 -8.96
CA ALA A 850 35.31 7.62 -7.73
C ALA A 850 36.45 8.63 -7.91
N LEU A 851 37.19 8.58 -9.03
CA LEU A 851 38.20 9.59 -9.38
C LEU A 851 37.55 10.98 -9.50
N LEU A 852 36.46 11.10 -10.26
CA LEU A 852 35.80 12.39 -10.45
C LEU A 852 35.34 12.99 -9.11
N ARG A 853 34.65 12.21 -8.27
CA ARG A 853 34.19 12.66 -6.95
C ARG A 853 35.33 13.05 -5.99
N ARG A 854 36.51 12.46 -6.16
CA ARG A 854 37.70 12.73 -5.33
C ARG A 854 38.33 14.08 -5.62
N TYR A 855 38.29 14.49 -6.89
CA TYR A 855 39.01 15.66 -7.41
C TYR A 855 38.11 16.88 -7.67
N THR A 856 36.79 16.73 -7.50
CA THR A 856 35.87 17.87 -7.49
C THR A 856 34.80 17.71 -6.40
N ASP A 857 34.40 18.82 -5.80
CA ASP A 857 33.26 18.88 -4.87
C ASP A 857 31.92 19.05 -5.60
N LEU A 858 31.94 19.24 -6.92
CA LEU A 858 30.73 19.43 -7.72
C LEU A 858 29.91 18.14 -7.85
N PRO A 859 28.56 18.21 -7.78
CA PRO A 859 27.64 17.14 -8.11
C PRO A 859 27.95 16.45 -9.45
N ILE A 860 27.77 15.13 -9.52
CA ILE A 860 28.01 14.35 -10.73
C ILE A 860 26.68 14.12 -11.47
N VAL A 861 26.66 14.46 -12.76
CA VAL A 861 25.63 14.05 -13.71
C VAL A 861 26.11 12.81 -14.45
N TYR A 862 25.52 11.66 -14.13
CA TYR A 862 25.90 10.37 -14.71
C TYR A 862 25.03 10.07 -15.93
N THR A 863 25.64 10.06 -17.13
CA THR A 863 24.92 9.96 -18.41
C THR A 863 25.41 8.79 -19.25
N VAL A 864 24.48 7.94 -19.70
CA VAL A 864 24.75 6.87 -20.68
C VAL A 864 23.93 7.14 -21.94
N ARG A 865 24.50 7.90 -22.88
CA ARG A 865 23.81 8.39 -24.09
C ARG A 865 23.91 7.41 -25.26
N THR A 866 22.78 7.09 -25.90
CA THR A 866 22.73 6.17 -27.05
C THR A 866 23.08 6.85 -28.37
N GLN A 867 23.48 6.06 -29.38
CA GLN A 867 23.81 6.56 -30.72
C GLN A 867 22.63 7.29 -31.39
N SER A 868 21.41 6.75 -31.30
CA SER A 868 20.20 7.40 -31.84
C SER A 868 19.92 8.78 -31.22
N GLN A 869 20.45 9.03 -30.02
CA GLN A 869 20.30 10.29 -29.30
C GLN A 869 21.62 11.09 -29.20
N CYS A 870 22.50 10.97 -30.19
CA CYS A 870 23.76 11.74 -30.29
C CYS A 870 24.87 11.33 -29.29
N GLY A 871 24.88 10.07 -28.84
CA GLY A 871 25.95 9.46 -28.04
C GLY A 871 26.75 8.42 -28.81
N LYS A 872 27.47 7.56 -28.08
CA LYS A 872 28.24 6.43 -28.64
C LYS A 872 27.76 5.05 -28.15
N PHE A 873 26.89 4.98 -27.15
CA PHE A 873 26.41 3.71 -26.61
C PHE A 873 25.45 3.03 -27.59
N ASP A 874 25.62 1.72 -27.80
CA ASP A 874 24.80 0.94 -28.72
C ASP A 874 23.31 0.95 -28.29
N ASP A 875 22.43 1.35 -29.21
CA ASP A 875 20.98 1.37 -29.00
C ASP A 875 20.41 0.00 -28.65
N ALA A 876 20.97 -1.09 -29.19
CA ALA A 876 20.48 -2.45 -28.97
C ALA A 876 20.85 -3.02 -27.59
N ALA A 877 21.86 -2.46 -26.92
CA ALA A 877 22.42 -2.96 -25.66
C ALA A 877 21.61 -2.51 -24.42
N HIS A 878 20.28 -2.62 -24.48
CA HIS A 878 19.37 -2.10 -23.45
C HIS A 878 19.64 -2.62 -22.04
N GLU A 879 19.90 -3.92 -21.86
CA GLU A 879 20.14 -4.50 -20.52
C GLU A 879 21.45 -4.02 -19.92
N GLN A 880 22.51 -3.91 -20.74
CA GLN A 880 23.81 -3.41 -20.28
C GLN A 880 23.69 -1.94 -19.89
N ARG A 881 22.96 -1.13 -20.67
CA ARG A 881 22.69 0.27 -20.34
C ARG A 881 21.96 0.41 -19.01
N LEU A 882 20.87 -0.34 -18.81
CA LEU A 882 20.12 -0.32 -17.56
C LEU A 882 21.00 -0.73 -16.38
N THR A 883 21.86 -1.75 -16.56
CA THR A 883 22.83 -2.17 -15.55
C THR A 883 23.80 -1.06 -15.15
N LEU A 884 24.28 -0.29 -16.13
CA LEU A 884 25.16 0.87 -15.89
C LEU A 884 24.43 2.04 -15.23
N LEU A 885 23.17 2.30 -15.59
CA LEU A 885 22.35 3.34 -14.95
C LEU A 885 22.04 2.97 -13.49
N GLU A 886 21.71 1.70 -13.22
CA GLU A 886 21.58 1.20 -11.85
C GLU A 886 22.89 1.33 -11.06
N ALA A 887 24.04 1.14 -11.71
CA ALA A 887 25.34 1.33 -11.07
C ALA A 887 25.58 2.81 -10.70
N GLY A 888 25.19 3.76 -11.55
CA GLY A 888 25.24 5.20 -11.25
C GLY A 888 24.49 5.58 -9.97
N LEU A 889 23.30 4.99 -9.77
CA LEU A 889 22.52 5.12 -8.52
C LEU A 889 23.24 4.48 -7.33
N ARG A 890 23.76 3.25 -7.48
CA ARG A 890 24.50 2.56 -6.41
C ARG A 890 25.74 3.34 -5.97
N TRP A 891 26.45 3.98 -6.88
CA TRP A 891 27.60 4.82 -6.55
C TRP A 891 27.19 6.16 -5.95
N GLY A 892 25.89 6.48 -5.85
CA GLY A 892 25.39 7.71 -5.24
C GLY A 892 25.68 8.95 -6.08
N CYS A 893 25.61 8.85 -7.42
CA CYS A 893 25.68 10.04 -8.28
C CYS A 893 24.45 10.92 -8.02
N GLU A 894 24.65 12.23 -7.87
CA GLU A 894 23.58 13.17 -7.51
C GLU A 894 22.52 13.27 -8.61
N TYR A 895 22.94 13.20 -9.88
CA TYR A 895 22.04 13.15 -11.04
C TYR A 895 22.33 11.92 -11.90
N VAL A 896 21.28 11.27 -12.38
CA VAL A 896 21.36 10.20 -13.39
C VAL A 896 20.47 10.55 -14.57
N ASP A 897 21.08 10.67 -15.75
CA ASP A 897 20.39 10.99 -17.01
C ASP A 897 19.92 9.69 -17.68
N ILE A 898 18.60 9.54 -17.76
CA ILE A 898 17.93 8.39 -18.36
C ILE A 898 17.20 8.82 -19.63
N GLU A 899 17.38 8.05 -20.70
CA GLU A 899 16.46 8.12 -21.84
C GLU A 899 15.26 7.24 -21.52
N VAL A 900 14.06 7.82 -21.54
CA VAL A 900 12.82 7.06 -21.36
C VAL A 900 12.47 6.39 -22.69
N THR A 901 13.23 5.34 -23.00
CA THR A 901 13.12 4.53 -24.22
C THR A 901 13.18 3.04 -23.88
N GLY A 902 12.55 2.19 -24.69
CA GLY A 902 12.48 0.75 -24.45
C GLY A 902 11.38 0.33 -23.45
N PRO A 903 11.52 -0.81 -22.75
CA PRO A 903 10.50 -1.33 -21.84
C PRO A 903 10.28 -0.43 -20.60
N LEU A 904 9.19 0.33 -20.60
CA LEU A 904 8.85 1.31 -19.55
C LEU A 904 8.76 0.68 -18.13
N GLU A 905 8.41 -0.60 -18.01
CA GLU A 905 8.39 -1.30 -16.72
C GLU A 905 9.78 -1.31 -16.06
N LYS A 906 10.84 -1.53 -16.86
CA LYS A 906 12.23 -1.57 -16.35
C LYS A 906 12.71 -0.18 -15.95
N VAL A 907 12.37 0.83 -16.76
CA VAL A 907 12.64 2.24 -16.43
C VAL A 907 11.93 2.63 -15.13
N GLY A 908 10.67 2.23 -14.96
CA GLY A 908 9.93 2.44 -13.70
C GLY A 908 10.56 1.75 -12.49
N LYS A 909 11.14 0.55 -12.64
CA LYS A 909 11.89 -0.14 -11.56
C LYS A 909 13.17 0.61 -11.19
N LEU A 910 13.92 1.11 -12.17
CA LEU A 910 15.10 1.94 -11.95
C LEU A 910 14.75 3.22 -11.17
N VAL A 911 13.73 3.96 -11.62
CA VAL A 911 13.29 5.21 -10.97
C VAL A 911 12.81 4.98 -9.54
N LYS A 912 12.14 3.85 -9.26
CA LYS A 912 11.75 3.48 -7.88
C LYS A 912 12.94 3.21 -6.95
N ARG A 913 14.11 2.88 -7.52
CA ARG A 913 15.36 2.62 -6.79
C ARG A 913 16.25 3.85 -6.66
N LYS A 914 15.84 5.02 -7.17
CA LYS A 914 16.70 6.22 -7.25
C LYS A 914 17.23 6.71 -5.90
N GLY A 915 16.58 6.37 -4.79
CA GLY A 915 16.95 6.86 -3.47
C GLY A 915 16.96 8.39 -3.44
N SER A 916 18.12 8.96 -3.11
CA SER A 916 18.35 10.40 -3.02
C SER A 916 18.86 11.04 -4.32
N SER A 917 19.10 10.25 -5.38
CA SER A 917 19.52 10.76 -6.68
C SER A 917 18.36 11.40 -7.45
N PHE A 918 18.67 12.42 -8.23
CA PHE A 918 17.75 13.05 -9.18
C PHE A 918 17.79 12.34 -10.53
N ILE A 919 16.61 12.10 -11.09
CA ILE A 919 16.50 11.55 -12.43
C ILE A 919 16.29 12.68 -13.43
N ILE A 920 17.22 12.80 -14.39
CA ILE A 920 17.06 13.64 -15.58
C ILE A 920 16.45 12.76 -16.67
N GLY A 921 15.16 12.92 -16.98
CA GLY A 921 14.57 12.22 -18.12
C GLY A 921 14.83 12.99 -19.40
N SER A 922 15.58 12.37 -20.30
CA SER A 922 16.07 13.03 -21.50
C SER A 922 15.50 12.47 -22.80
N TYR A 923 15.36 13.37 -23.77
CA TYR A 923 15.09 13.06 -25.16
C TYR A 923 15.86 14.02 -26.07
N HIS A 924 16.61 13.47 -27.02
CA HIS A 924 17.35 14.22 -28.03
C HIS A 924 16.80 13.88 -29.42
N ASP A 925 16.41 14.90 -30.17
CA ASP A 925 16.05 14.74 -31.57
C ASP A 925 17.27 14.97 -32.48
N ALA A 926 17.96 13.88 -32.80
CA ALA A 926 19.07 13.91 -33.77
C ALA A 926 18.61 14.27 -35.20
N THR A 927 17.34 14.00 -35.53
CA THR A 927 16.81 14.17 -36.89
C THR A 927 16.51 15.63 -37.23
N GLY A 928 16.22 16.46 -36.23
CA GLY A 928 15.78 17.85 -36.39
C GLY A 928 14.38 17.98 -36.99
N THR A 929 13.56 16.93 -36.89
CA THR A 929 12.17 16.91 -37.36
C THR A 929 11.16 17.27 -36.27
N ALA A 930 11.59 17.30 -35.01
CA ALA A 930 10.74 17.63 -33.89
C ALA A 930 10.43 19.13 -33.81
N VAL A 931 9.20 19.47 -33.41
CA VAL A 931 8.71 20.85 -33.39
C VAL A 931 8.38 21.34 -31.98
N TRP A 932 8.74 22.59 -31.68
CA TRP A 932 8.51 23.27 -30.40
C TRP A 932 7.10 23.89 -30.29
N GLU A 933 6.53 24.39 -31.39
CA GLU A 933 5.22 25.07 -31.43
C GLU A 933 4.34 24.61 -32.59
N GLU A 934 3.02 24.60 -32.36
CA GLU A 934 2.02 24.47 -33.43
C GLU A 934 1.75 25.87 -34.02
N SER A 935 2.02 26.06 -35.31
CA SER A 935 1.39 27.16 -36.05
C SER A 935 0.10 26.62 -36.70
N GLY A 936 -1.05 26.92 -36.08
CA GLY A 936 -2.38 26.75 -36.70
C GLY A 936 -3.44 26.08 -35.83
N HIS A 937 -4.64 26.66 -35.79
CA HIS A 937 -5.86 25.96 -35.36
C HIS A 937 -6.28 24.98 -36.45
N GLY A 938 -5.81 23.74 -36.37
CA GLY A 938 -6.22 22.70 -37.30
C GLY A 938 -5.28 21.51 -37.28
N SER A 939 -5.86 20.32 -37.19
CA SER A 939 -5.21 19.05 -37.49
C SER A 939 -4.75 19.03 -38.96
N SER A 940 -3.61 19.64 -39.28
CA SER A 940 -2.88 19.32 -40.51
C SER A 940 -1.51 18.77 -40.16
N LEU A 941 -1.41 17.45 -40.27
CA LEU A 941 -0.17 16.74 -40.54
C LEU A 941 0.36 17.26 -41.88
N ILE A 942 1.26 18.24 -41.86
CA ILE A 942 2.07 18.60 -43.02
C ILE A 942 3.52 18.39 -42.58
N GLY A 943 4.00 17.17 -42.77
CA GLY A 943 5.41 16.95 -43.03
C GLY A 943 5.75 17.61 -44.36
N ASN A 944 7.01 18.04 -44.54
CA ASN A 944 7.51 18.44 -45.85
C ASN A 944 7.10 17.39 -46.90
N SER A 945 6.81 17.85 -48.11
CA SER A 945 6.24 17.09 -49.24
C SER A 945 6.98 15.81 -49.65
N ASP A 946 8.09 15.47 -49.00
CA ASP A 946 8.92 14.29 -49.28
C ASP A 946 9.11 13.34 -48.07
N SER A 947 8.44 13.55 -46.92
CA SER A 947 8.57 12.63 -45.78
C SER A 947 7.22 12.11 -45.25
N THR A 948 7.08 10.78 -45.24
CA THR A 948 5.97 10.03 -44.63
C THR A 948 6.02 9.96 -43.09
N GLN A 949 6.88 10.75 -42.45
CA GLN A 949 7.05 10.74 -40.99
C GLN A 949 6.21 11.82 -40.32
N VAL A 950 5.39 11.40 -39.35
CA VAL A 950 4.69 12.28 -38.41
C VAL A 950 5.76 12.99 -37.56
N ALA A 951 5.85 14.32 -37.63
CA ALA A 951 6.80 15.10 -36.84
C ALA A 951 6.59 14.87 -35.34
N THR A 952 7.66 14.51 -34.63
CA THR A 952 7.67 14.33 -33.17
C THR A 952 7.39 15.68 -32.48
N ARG A 953 6.52 15.69 -31.47
CA ARG A 953 6.17 16.93 -30.74
C ARG A 953 6.90 16.95 -29.40
N PHE A 954 7.62 18.04 -29.11
CA PHE A 954 8.31 18.18 -27.81
C PHE A 954 7.34 18.19 -26.63
N ARG A 955 6.11 18.70 -26.83
CA ARG A 955 5.03 18.60 -25.84
C ARG A 955 4.75 17.16 -25.43
N ASP A 956 4.59 16.26 -26.40
CA ASP A 956 4.24 14.85 -26.13
C ASP A 956 5.41 14.15 -25.43
N LYS A 957 6.64 14.48 -25.83
CA LYS A 957 7.85 13.98 -25.16
C LYS A 957 7.98 14.48 -23.72
N VAL A 958 7.69 15.75 -23.45
CA VAL A 958 7.65 16.28 -22.07
C VAL A 958 6.65 15.50 -21.22
N VAL A 959 5.45 15.22 -21.74
CA VAL A 959 4.43 14.43 -21.04
C VAL A 959 4.91 12.99 -20.79
N GLU A 960 5.54 12.36 -21.78
CA GLU A 960 6.10 11.00 -21.70
C GLU A 960 7.23 10.89 -20.66
N LEU A 961 8.08 11.92 -20.54
CA LEU A 961 9.24 11.96 -19.62
C LEU A 961 8.84 12.28 -18.17
N THR A 962 7.84 13.15 -17.98
CA THR A 962 7.37 13.62 -16.65
C THR A 962 7.21 12.54 -15.56
N PRO A 963 6.70 11.33 -15.84
CA PRO A 963 6.45 10.29 -14.83
C PRO A 963 7.71 9.73 -14.20
N TYR A 964 8.80 9.75 -14.97
CA TYR A 964 10.04 9.06 -14.69
C TYR A 964 11.14 10.02 -14.25
N SER A 965 10.86 11.32 -14.18
CA SER A 965 11.87 12.37 -14.11
C SER A 965 11.63 13.34 -12.97
N ASP A 966 12.71 13.78 -12.33
CA ASP A 966 12.71 14.95 -11.45
C ASP A 966 13.01 16.22 -12.25
N ILE A 967 13.85 16.10 -13.29
CA ILE A 967 14.23 17.16 -14.22
C ILE A 967 13.97 16.68 -15.64
N ILE A 968 13.36 17.50 -16.49
CA ILE A 968 13.13 17.15 -17.90
C ILE A 968 14.23 17.74 -18.77
N LYS A 969 14.81 16.95 -19.68
CA LYS A 969 15.84 17.40 -20.62
C LYS A 969 15.41 17.10 -22.06
N VAL A 970 15.01 18.13 -22.81
CA VAL A 970 14.58 17.98 -24.20
C VAL A 970 15.50 18.77 -25.12
N ILE A 971 16.13 18.08 -26.05
CA ILE A 971 17.14 18.68 -26.93
C ILE A 971 16.66 18.56 -28.38
N GLY A 972 16.46 19.70 -29.02
CA GLY A 972 16.11 19.80 -30.44
C GLY A 972 17.28 20.22 -31.30
N LYS A 973 16.99 20.58 -32.55
CA LYS A 973 17.97 21.11 -33.50
C LYS A 973 17.37 22.35 -34.17
N ALA A 974 18.05 23.49 -34.05
CA ALA A 974 17.64 24.70 -34.76
C ALA A 974 18.13 24.62 -36.21
N ASN A 975 17.21 24.75 -37.16
CA ASN A 975 17.54 24.90 -38.58
C ASN A 975 17.46 26.38 -39.01
N LYS A 976 16.75 27.21 -38.24
CA LYS A 976 16.61 28.66 -38.41
C LYS A 976 16.48 29.35 -37.04
N LEU A 977 16.73 30.66 -36.99
CA LEU A 977 16.72 31.43 -35.74
C LEU A 977 15.36 31.38 -35.03
N GLU A 978 14.27 31.29 -35.80
CA GLU A 978 12.91 31.22 -35.28
C GLU A 978 12.66 29.99 -34.39
N ASP A 979 13.43 28.91 -34.60
CA ASP A 979 13.31 27.69 -33.80
C ASP A 979 13.75 27.94 -32.33
N ASN A 980 14.68 28.86 -32.10
CA ASN A 980 15.08 29.28 -30.75
C ASN A 980 13.99 30.12 -30.08
N PHE A 981 13.32 31.00 -30.84
CA PHE A 981 12.18 31.75 -30.31
C PHE A 981 11.01 30.82 -29.98
N ALA A 982 10.79 29.79 -30.78
CA ALA A 982 9.79 28.77 -30.52
C ALA A 982 10.12 27.94 -29.27
N LEU A 983 11.38 27.52 -29.10
CA LEU A 983 11.86 26.90 -27.85
C LEU A 983 11.63 27.82 -26.65
N HIS A 984 12.05 29.09 -26.74
CA HIS A 984 11.90 30.05 -25.65
C HIS A 984 10.42 30.24 -25.26
N ARG A 985 9.51 30.32 -26.24
CA ARG A 985 8.07 30.40 -25.96
C ARG A 985 7.54 29.09 -25.37
N PHE A 986 7.98 27.94 -25.87
CA PHE A 986 7.62 26.64 -25.30
C PHE A 986 7.98 26.54 -23.82
N VAL A 987 9.22 26.88 -23.45
CA VAL A 987 9.69 26.83 -22.05
C VAL A 987 8.92 27.81 -21.15
N ASN A 988 8.60 29.01 -21.63
CA ASN A 988 7.96 30.04 -20.81
C ASN A 988 6.42 29.97 -20.77
N LYS A 989 5.77 29.39 -21.79
CA LYS A 989 4.29 29.38 -21.91
C LYS A 989 3.69 28.00 -21.85
N THR A 990 4.30 27.02 -22.52
CA THR A 990 3.72 25.69 -22.70
C THR A 990 4.18 24.73 -21.62
N ALA A 991 5.50 24.60 -21.43
CA ALA A 991 6.11 23.69 -20.47
C ALA A 991 5.59 23.87 -19.03
N PRO A 992 5.38 25.10 -18.48
CA PRO A 992 4.90 25.26 -17.11
C PRO A 992 3.55 24.57 -16.88
N SER A 993 2.65 24.63 -17.86
CA SER A 993 1.34 23.97 -17.78
C SER A 993 1.42 22.43 -17.84
N LEU A 994 2.50 21.88 -18.38
CA LEU A 994 2.74 20.43 -18.49
C LEU A 994 3.52 19.88 -17.30
N LEU A 995 4.41 20.71 -16.73
CA LEU A 995 5.34 20.35 -15.68
C LEU A 995 4.80 20.63 -14.26
N THR A 996 3.66 21.31 -14.16
CA THR A 996 2.99 21.57 -12.89
C THR A 996 2.08 20.39 -12.55
N THR A 997 2.43 19.66 -11.50
CA THR A 997 1.56 18.63 -10.93
C THR A 997 0.36 19.32 -10.26
N PRO A 998 -0.89 18.86 -10.48
CA PRO A 998 -2.06 19.40 -9.78
C PRO A 998 -1.85 19.38 -8.25
N GLY A 999 -2.01 20.54 -7.59
CA GLY A 999 -1.80 20.72 -6.13
C GLY A 999 -0.39 21.18 -5.71
N SER A 1000 0.59 21.13 -6.61
CA SER A 1000 1.93 21.69 -6.36
C SER A 1000 1.98 23.16 -6.79
N LYS A 1001 2.46 24.05 -5.91
CA LYS A 1001 2.83 25.44 -6.30
C LYS A 1001 4.13 25.50 -7.11
N SER A 1002 4.84 24.38 -7.28
CA SER A 1002 6.15 24.29 -7.93
C SER A 1002 6.09 23.36 -9.15
N SER A 1003 6.53 23.86 -10.32
CA SER A 1003 6.69 23.10 -11.55
C SER A 1003 8.02 22.34 -11.57
N LYS A 1004 8.06 21.15 -12.18
CA LYS A 1004 9.34 20.46 -12.41
C LYS A 1004 10.28 21.33 -13.27
N PRO A 1005 11.59 21.37 -12.99
CA PRO A 1005 12.56 22.10 -13.80
C PRO A 1005 12.76 21.44 -15.17
N ILE A 1006 13.11 22.24 -16.17
CA ILE A 1006 13.34 21.82 -17.55
C ILE A 1006 14.66 22.37 -18.10
N ILE A 1007 15.40 21.51 -18.79
CA ILE A 1007 16.57 21.82 -19.59
C ILE A 1007 16.14 21.67 -21.05
N ALA A 1008 16.07 22.78 -21.79
CA ALA A 1008 15.69 22.79 -23.19
C ALA A 1008 16.74 23.51 -24.02
N VAL A 1009 17.30 22.84 -25.02
CA VAL A 1009 18.38 23.38 -25.87
C VAL A 1009 18.13 23.01 -27.33
N ASN A 1010 18.50 23.90 -28.25
CA ASN A 1010 18.63 23.56 -29.66
C ASN A 1010 20.12 23.33 -30.00
N MET A 1011 20.41 22.21 -30.64
CA MET A 1011 21.71 21.91 -31.23
C MET A 1011 21.96 22.78 -32.48
N SER A 1012 23.21 22.72 -32.97
CA SER A 1012 23.79 23.46 -34.11
C SER A 1012 24.29 24.88 -33.78
N LYS A 1013 25.08 25.46 -34.70
CA LYS A 1013 25.55 26.84 -34.62
C LYS A 1013 24.41 27.87 -34.63
N ILE A 1014 23.25 27.54 -35.19
CA ILE A 1014 22.07 28.41 -35.17
C ILE A 1014 21.37 28.34 -33.81
N GLY A 1015 21.51 27.22 -33.09
CA GLY A 1015 20.92 27.03 -31.76
C GLY A 1015 21.68 27.75 -30.64
N GLN A 1016 22.94 28.10 -30.88
CA GLN A 1016 23.78 28.96 -30.04
C GLN A 1016 23.54 30.43 -30.40
#